data_AF-A0A931WYW3-F1
#
_entry.id   AF-A0A931WYW3-F1
#
_cell.length_a   1.000
_cell.length_b   1.000
_cell.length_c   1.000
_cell.angle_alpha   90.00
_cell.angle_beta   90.00
_cell.angle_gamma   90.00
#
_symmetry.space_group_name_H-M   'P 1'
#
loop_
_entity.id
_entity.type
_entity.pdbx_description
1 polymer ?
#
loop_
_entity_poly.entity_id
_entity_poly.type
_entity_poly.pdbx_seq_one_letter_code
_entity_poly.pdbx_strand_id
1 'polypeptide(L)'
;MKRLLPHVLLFALVATLIPAAPVSAQAIRVIVDGQPVFFDQPPVTIGGRVLVPLRGVFEQLGAFVDWDRATNTVTAVRAGTQIQLRIGSRQALVNGAPVFLDTPPMVVRGRTLVPLRFISEALGARVDWNPGARTVFISSGQVAQPPSTPRPPVQPTPTPSASVIEGIVFRVDTQTTPQRIFVQRENQIHTFIITPDTAITRVDVGTGAGGAVSIDQLRPGDFVQVTGDTQGRAILVRVQVREVAGRIEVLAGRAVVLADGRTFTLADSARFTIDGRIVAREQIRSGMDVTLRLNPQTNEVVEVAARGVAQTPSQPGSVQITSFMHNAARPLRTSETLTVTLRGTPGGTATFDIFGVASGIPMREVSTGIYQGTYTVRQGDNVASAAIFAHLRVGNTEAPLVQAGTPVTIDTLPPVIRQRIPEPNSTISNVRPNIVVTFEDQGGAGIDPAGTRLAVNGQNVTSRATITETVVAYNPPEPLSGQVNVQVLLRDRAGNQTESSWTFSIGVVQGALIRSVTINPTTPLQAGQVLMVTMAGEPGGQASFSIEGVVENIPMVEAGNQPGVYFGSYTVRPQDNVQNSRIFVTLTRAGVTSRVEASARLTIVGQAALSPTISTPAGPGTTRGRCLPSS
;
A
#
# COMPACT_ATOMS: atom_id res chain seq x y z
N MET A 1 23.19 66.35 49.13
CA MET A 1 24.43 66.04 48.36
C MET A 1 24.16 64.77 47.56
N LYS A 2 23.88 64.88 46.25
CA LYS A 2 24.81 64.57 45.14
C LYS A 2 25.34 63.11 45.11
N ARG A 3 24.84 62.33 44.13
CA ARG A 3 25.58 61.62 43.06
C ARG A 3 25.39 60.09 42.89
N LEU A 4 24.91 59.78 41.68
CA LEU A 4 25.41 58.82 40.67
C LEU A 4 24.93 57.35 40.67
N LEU A 5 24.56 56.95 39.44
CA LEU A 5 24.07 55.68 38.87
C LEU A 5 25.18 54.59 38.80
N PRO A 6 24.87 53.28 38.56
CA PRO A 6 24.65 52.78 37.17
C PRO A 6 23.65 51.62 36.97
N HIS A 7 23.39 51.34 35.68
CA HIS A 7 22.40 50.45 35.08
C HIS A 7 22.60 48.93 35.30
N VAL A 8 21.50 48.17 35.38
CA VAL A 8 21.40 46.81 34.83
C VAL A 8 20.06 46.64 34.12
N LEU A 9 20.18 46.21 32.86
CA LEU A 9 19.17 45.93 31.84
C LEU A 9 18.63 44.49 32.02
N LEU A 10 17.31 44.26 32.01
CA LEU A 10 16.77 42.95 31.61
C LEU A 10 15.40 43.09 30.92
N PHE A 11 15.37 42.55 29.70
CA PHE A 11 14.34 42.59 28.66
C PHE A 11 12.99 41.99 29.11
N ALA A 12 11.90 42.75 28.92
CA ALA A 12 10.53 42.23 28.96
C ALA A 12 10.13 41.72 27.56
N LEU A 13 9.91 40.41 27.43
CA LEU A 13 9.42 39.75 26.22
C LEU A 13 7.91 39.98 26.08
N VAL A 14 7.50 40.91 25.22
CA VAL A 14 6.11 41.09 24.79
C VAL A 14 5.85 40.19 23.58
N ALA A 15 5.08 39.13 23.75
CA ALA A 15 4.63 38.27 22.65
C ALA A 15 3.46 38.94 21.91
N THR A 16 3.73 39.48 20.72
CA THR A 16 2.69 39.98 19.80
C THR A 16 2.07 38.82 19.03
N LEU A 17 0.81 38.49 19.31
CA LEU A 17 0.01 37.67 18.40
C LEU A 17 -0.36 38.50 17.18
N ILE A 18 0.20 38.17 16.02
CA ILE A 18 -0.27 38.67 14.72
C ILE A 18 -1.38 37.71 14.26
N PRO A 19 -2.64 38.16 14.10
CA PRO A 19 -3.66 37.33 13.47
C PRO A 19 -3.30 37.16 11.98
N ALA A 20 -3.13 35.91 11.53
CA ALA A 20 -2.98 35.60 10.12
C ALA A 20 -4.32 35.86 9.41
N ALA A 21 -4.34 36.80 8.47
CA ALA A 21 -5.49 36.99 7.59
C ALA A 21 -5.67 35.72 6.71
N PRO A 22 -6.90 35.26 6.45
CA PRO A 22 -7.13 34.16 5.54
C PRO A 22 -6.69 34.58 4.13
N VAL A 23 -5.72 33.86 3.57
CA VAL A 23 -5.34 34.02 2.16
C VAL A 23 -6.48 33.46 1.31
N SER A 24 -7.35 34.34 0.83
CA SER A 24 -8.40 33.98 -0.13
C SER A 24 -7.75 33.58 -1.46
N ALA A 25 -7.98 32.35 -1.90
CA ALA A 25 -7.55 31.88 -3.21
C ALA A 25 -8.28 32.69 -4.29
N GLN A 26 -7.55 33.55 -5.00
CA GLN A 26 -8.13 34.43 -6.02
C GLN A 26 -8.82 33.60 -7.13
N ALA A 27 -10.10 33.86 -7.36
CA ALA A 27 -10.90 33.20 -8.39
C ALA A 27 -10.40 33.55 -9.81
N ILE A 28 -10.50 32.60 -10.75
CA ILE A 28 -10.17 32.82 -12.16
C ILE A 28 -11.27 33.67 -12.79
N ARG A 29 -10.90 34.77 -13.43
CA ARG A 29 -11.82 35.64 -14.19
C ARG A 29 -11.74 35.31 -15.67
N VAL A 30 -12.86 35.42 -16.38
CA VAL A 30 -12.91 35.28 -17.85
C VAL A 30 -13.52 36.55 -18.42
N ILE A 31 -12.89 37.10 -19.45
CA ILE A 31 -13.34 38.29 -20.18
C ILE A 31 -13.44 37.92 -21.66
N VAL A 32 -14.60 38.09 -22.27
CA VAL A 32 -14.89 37.83 -23.68
C VAL A 32 -15.16 39.17 -24.35
N ASP A 33 -14.37 39.54 -25.37
CA ASP A 33 -14.52 40.79 -26.14
C ASP A 33 -14.63 42.04 -25.26
N GLY A 34 -13.83 42.06 -24.18
CA GLY A 34 -13.81 43.15 -23.19
C GLY A 34 -14.90 43.07 -22.12
N GLN A 35 -15.85 42.14 -22.20
CA GLN A 35 -16.93 41.96 -21.23
C GLN A 35 -16.62 40.82 -20.23
N PRO A 36 -16.73 41.04 -18.91
CA PRO A 36 -16.54 39.99 -17.92
C PRO A 36 -17.67 38.96 -17.96
N VAL A 37 -17.30 37.68 -17.86
CA VAL A 37 -18.23 36.56 -17.81
C VAL A 37 -18.38 36.09 -16.36
N PHE A 38 -19.60 36.10 -15.86
CA PHE A 38 -19.92 35.60 -14.53
C PHE A 38 -20.45 34.18 -14.62
N PHE A 39 -20.02 33.34 -13.68
CA PHE A 39 -20.42 31.95 -13.60
C PHE A 39 -21.00 31.65 -12.22
N ASP A 40 -22.09 30.91 -12.19
CA ASP A 40 -22.62 30.30 -10.97
C ASP A 40 -21.71 29.18 -10.45
N GLN A 41 -21.03 28.49 -11.36
CA GLN A 41 -19.92 27.60 -11.07
C GLN A 41 -18.60 28.26 -11.54
N PRO A 42 -17.71 28.68 -10.63
CA PRO A 42 -16.48 29.37 -11.03
C PRO A 42 -15.60 28.49 -11.93
N PRO A 43 -14.83 29.09 -12.88
CA PRO A 43 -13.82 28.39 -13.64
C PRO A 43 -12.77 27.75 -12.73
N VAL A 44 -12.26 26.61 -13.15
CA VAL A 44 -11.28 25.82 -12.38
C VAL A 44 -10.11 25.47 -13.27
N THR A 45 -8.92 25.31 -12.66
CA THR A 45 -7.78 24.75 -13.38
C THR A 45 -7.66 23.27 -13.06
N ILE A 46 -7.72 22.41 -14.07
CA ILE A 46 -7.57 20.96 -13.94
C ILE A 46 -6.56 20.47 -14.98
N GLY A 47 -5.52 19.76 -14.55
CA GLY A 47 -4.44 19.29 -15.43
C GLY A 47 -3.68 20.43 -16.12
N GLY A 48 -3.53 21.58 -15.46
CA GLY A 48 -2.90 22.78 -16.04
C GLY A 48 -3.73 23.47 -17.14
N ARG A 49 -5.00 23.11 -17.30
CA ARG A 49 -5.94 23.72 -18.26
C ARG A 49 -7.07 24.41 -17.50
N VAL A 50 -7.46 25.60 -17.96
CA VAL A 50 -8.64 26.29 -17.43
C VAL A 50 -9.89 25.65 -18.04
N LEU A 51 -10.77 25.16 -17.17
CA LEU A 51 -12.07 24.63 -17.51
C LEU A 51 -13.14 25.62 -17.08
N VAL A 52 -14.08 25.88 -17.96
CA VAL A 52 -15.19 26.82 -17.73
C VAL A 52 -16.53 26.11 -17.93
N PRO A 53 -17.60 26.54 -17.24
CA PRO A 53 -18.95 26.11 -17.58
C PRO A 53 -19.26 26.43 -19.04
N LEU A 54 -19.69 25.40 -19.77
CA LEU A 54 -19.90 25.44 -21.21
C LEU A 54 -20.96 26.44 -21.68
N ARG A 55 -21.96 26.78 -20.86
CA ARG A 55 -23.02 27.68 -21.34
C ARG A 55 -22.58 29.15 -21.34
N GLY A 56 -21.87 29.59 -20.29
CA GLY A 56 -21.57 31.01 -20.06
C GLY A 56 -20.64 31.67 -21.07
N VAL A 57 -19.52 31.05 -21.44
CA VAL A 57 -18.56 31.64 -22.40
C VAL A 57 -19.04 31.49 -23.84
N PHE A 58 -19.70 30.38 -24.15
CA PHE A 58 -19.87 29.95 -25.53
C PHE A 58 -21.15 30.51 -26.16
N GLU A 59 -22.21 30.74 -25.38
CA GLU A 59 -23.35 31.56 -25.84
C GLU A 59 -22.94 33.02 -26.07
N GLN A 60 -22.03 33.58 -25.25
CA GLN A 60 -21.48 34.93 -25.47
C GLN A 60 -20.59 35.02 -26.71
N LEU A 61 -19.91 33.93 -27.07
CA LEU A 61 -19.23 33.81 -28.35
C LEU A 61 -20.22 33.60 -29.50
N GLY A 62 -21.52 33.42 -29.25
CA GLY A 62 -22.54 33.22 -30.28
C GLY A 62 -22.69 31.78 -30.78
N ALA A 63 -22.24 30.80 -30.00
CA ALA A 63 -22.43 29.38 -30.29
C ALA A 63 -23.77 28.87 -29.72
N PHE A 64 -24.48 28.05 -30.48
CA PHE A 64 -25.58 27.24 -29.99
C PHE A 64 -25.04 26.01 -29.29
N VAL A 65 -25.54 25.70 -28.09
CA VAL A 65 -25.08 24.58 -27.28
C VAL A 65 -26.25 23.65 -26.96
N ASP A 66 -26.10 22.39 -27.37
CA ASP A 66 -27.02 21.31 -27.05
C ASP A 66 -26.34 20.24 -26.20
N TRP A 67 -27.13 19.61 -25.34
CA TRP A 67 -26.67 18.54 -24.47
C TRP A 67 -27.55 17.31 -24.62
N ASP A 68 -26.98 16.24 -25.16
CA ASP A 68 -27.62 14.94 -25.21
C ASP A 68 -27.31 14.15 -23.93
N ARG A 69 -28.31 14.05 -23.07
CA ARG A 69 -28.24 13.32 -21.80
C ARG A 69 -28.10 11.81 -21.99
N ALA A 70 -28.62 11.23 -23.08
CA ALA A 70 -28.58 9.78 -23.30
C ALA A 70 -27.16 9.31 -23.63
N THR A 71 -26.45 10.06 -24.47
CA THR A 71 -25.09 9.71 -24.91
C THR A 71 -24.00 10.38 -24.07
N ASN A 72 -24.38 11.28 -23.15
CA ASN A 72 -23.51 12.18 -22.43
C ASN A 72 -22.61 13.00 -23.38
N THR A 73 -23.21 13.56 -24.44
CA THR A 73 -22.52 14.31 -25.49
C THR A 73 -22.99 15.76 -25.55
N VAL A 74 -22.03 16.68 -25.43
CA VAL A 74 -22.20 18.10 -25.69
C VAL A 74 -21.98 18.33 -27.18
N THR A 75 -22.88 19.10 -27.80
CA THR A 75 -22.69 19.62 -29.15
C THR A 75 -22.69 21.14 -29.11
N ALA A 76 -21.63 21.78 -29.59
CA ALA A 76 -21.56 23.24 -29.74
C ALA A 76 -21.44 23.60 -31.23
N VAL A 77 -22.24 24.55 -31.71
CA VAL A 77 -22.28 24.96 -33.12
C VAL A 77 -22.16 26.47 -33.25
N ARG A 78 -21.22 26.95 -34.06
CA ARG A 78 -21.08 28.38 -34.39
C ARG A 78 -20.59 28.53 -35.83
N ALA A 79 -21.29 29.36 -36.63
CA ALA A 79 -20.85 29.74 -37.98
C ALA A 79 -20.38 28.57 -38.87
N GLY A 80 -21.08 27.42 -38.79
CA GLY A 80 -20.77 26.21 -39.57
C GLY A 80 -19.79 25.23 -38.92
N THR A 81 -19.13 25.59 -37.82
CA THR A 81 -18.29 24.66 -37.03
C THR A 81 -19.12 23.95 -35.97
N GLN A 82 -19.14 22.62 -36.03
CA GLN A 82 -19.76 21.74 -35.03
C GLN A 82 -18.67 21.03 -34.21
N ILE A 83 -18.77 21.12 -32.89
CA ILE A 83 -17.89 20.44 -31.95
C ILE A 83 -18.72 19.48 -31.11
N GLN A 84 -18.35 18.20 -31.09
CA GLN A 84 -18.94 17.18 -30.22
C GLN A 84 -17.94 16.74 -29.16
N LEU A 85 -18.41 16.74 -27.93
CA LEU A 85 -17.63 16.48 -26.73
C LEU A 85 -18.37 15.48 -25.86
N ARG A 86 -17.80 14.28 -25.68
CA ARG A 86 -18.36 13.32 -24.74
C ARG A 86 -17.73 13.50 -23.36
N ILE A 87 -18.57 13.55 -22.32
CA ILE A 87 -18.08 13.67 -20.93
C ILE A 87 -17.15 12.50 -20.60
N GLY A 88 -15.98 12.82 -20.02
CA GLY A 88 -14.95 11.84 -19.68
C GLY A 88 -14.09 11.37 -20.86
N SER A 89 -14.41 11.74 -22.10
CA SER A 89 -13.63 11.40 -23.28
C SER A 89 -12.59 12.48 -23.58
N ARG A 90 -11.35 12.07 -23.85
CA ARG A 90 -10.33 12.94 -24.45
C ARG A 90 -10.48 13.07 -25.96
N GLN A 91 -11.30 12.25 -26.60
CA GLN A 91 -11.60 12.39 -28.01
C GLN A 91 -12.82 13.30 -28.18
N ALA A 92 -12.61 14.40 -28.90
CA ALA A 92 -13.64 15.30 -29.40
C ALA A 92 -13.81 15.08 -30.92
N LEU A 93 -14.94 15.51 -31.47
CA LEU A 93 -15.12 15.60 -32.92
C LEU A 93 -15.27 17.07 -33.30
N VAL A 94 -14.52 17.56 -34.28
CA VAL A 94 -14.67 18.89 -34.88
C VAL A 94 -15.05 18.69 -36.34
N ASN A 95 -16.26 19.09 -36.72
CA ASN A 95 -16.85 18.82 -38.03
C ASN A 95 -16.77 17.33 -38.43
N GLY A 96 -16.99 16.43 -37.45
CA GLY A 96 -16.91 14.99 -37.63
C GLY A 96 -15.49 14.40 -37.60
N ALA A 97 -14.43 15.21 -37.63
CA ALA A 97 -13.05 14.75 -37.56
C ALA A 97 -12.58 14.59 -36.09
N PRO A 98 -11.91 13.49 -35.71
CA PRO A 98 -11.46 13.28 -34.35
C PRO A 98 -10.28 14.19 -33.98
N VAL A 99 -10.38 14.85 -32.83
CA VAL A 99 -9.34 15.68 -32.24
C VAL A 99 -9.18 15.32 -30.78
N PHE A 100 -7.94 15.24 -30.30
CA PHE A 100 -7.65 14.88 -28.90
C PHE A 100 -7.48 16.11 -28.01
N LEU A 101 -8.04 15.98 -26.80
CA LEU A 101 -8.03 16.97 -25.74
C LEU A 101 -6.96 16.62 -24.71
N ASP A 102 -6.29 17.64 -24.18
CA ASP A 102 -5.37 17.48 -23.05
C ASP A 102 -6.13 17.05 -21.77
N THR A 103 -7.32 17.64 -21.58
CA THR A 103 -8.21 17.36 -20.44
C THR A 103 -9.62 17.05 -20.95
N PRO A 104 -10.27 15.95 -20.51
CA PRO A 104 -11.62 15.65 -20.97
C PRO A 104 -12.67 16.62 -20.39
N PRO A 105 -13.82 16.80 -21.06
CA PRO A 105 -15.00 17.46 -20.50
C PRO A 105 -15.48 16.72 -19.26
N MET A 106 -15.97 17.44 -18.25
CA MET A 106 -16.42 16.85 -16.99
C MET A 106 -17.59 17.61 -16.39
N VAL A 107 -18.34 16.97 -15.49
CA VAL A 107 -19.43 17.61 -14.76
C VAL A 107 -18.95 17.95 -13.36
N VAL A 108 -18.99 19.23 -12.98
CA VAL A 108 -18.65 19.72 -11.63
C VAL A 108 -19.86 20.43 -11.07
N ARG A 109 -20.37 19.96 -9.92
CA ARG A 109 -21.55 20.50 -9.23
C ARG A 109 -22.76 20.74 -10.16
N GLY A 110 -23.01 19.79 -11.07
CA GLY A 110 -24.14 19.86 -12.02
C GLY A 110 -23.92 20.78 -13.23
N ARG A 111 -22.73 21.39 -13.39
CA ARG A 111 -22.34 22.15 -14.59
C ARG A 111 -21.33 21.36 -15.41
N THR A 112 -21.54 21.32 -16.72
CA THR A 112 -20.57 20.75 -17.66
C THR A 112 -19.44 21.76 -17.88
N LEU A 113 -18.23 21.35 -17.53
CA LEU A 113 -17.01 22.11 -17.65
C LEU A 113 -16.17 21.55 -18.79
N VAL A 114 -15.69 22.44 -19.65
CA VAL A 114 -14.93 22.08 -20.85
C VAL A 114 -13.60 22.84 -20.90
N PRO A 115 -12.55 22.28 -21.54
CA PRO A 115 -11.29 22.98 -21.73
C PRO A 115 -11.51 24.25 -22.53
N LEU A 116 -11.32 25.40 -21.88
CA LEU A 116 -11.70 26.70 -22.43
C LEU A 116 -10.96 26.98 -23.75
N ARG A 117 -9.64 26.82 -23.74
CA ARG A 117 -8.78 27.13 -24.89
C ARG A 117 -9.16 26.33 -26.13
N PHE A 118 -9.30 25.02 -25.99
CA PHE A 118 -9.59 24.13 -27.11
C PHE A 118 -10.89 24.53 -27.82
N ILE A 119 -11.96 24.75 -27.06
CA ILE A 119 -13.27 25.07 -27.66
C ILE A 119 -13.27 26.49 -28.20
N SER A 120 -12.68 27.46 -27.50
CA SER A 120 -12.58 28.84 -28.01
C SER A 120 -11.78 28.91 -29.32
N GLU A 121 -10.65 28.21 -29.41
CA GLU A 121 -9.84 28.15 -30.64
C GLU A 121 -10.56 27.42 -31.78
N ALA A 122 -11.22 26.28 -31.48
CA ALA A 122 -12.00 25.55 -32.46
C ALA A 122 -13.19 26.36 -33.01
N LEU A 123 -13.73 27.31 -32.22
CA LEU A 123 -14.77 28.26 -32.64
C LEU A 123 -14.21 29.56 -33.25
N GLY A 124 -12.89 29.61 -33.52
CA GLY A 124 -12.21 30.71 -34.19
C GLY A 124 -11.87 31.92 -33.32
N ALA A 125 -11.85 31.77 -31.99
CA ALA A 125 -11.47 32.82 -31.05
C ALA A 125 -10.02 32.67 -30.57
N ARG A 126 -9.36 33.79 -30.27
CA ARG A 126 -8.03 33.82 -29.65
C ARG A 126 -8.16 33.81 -28.12
N VAL A 127 -7.28 33.08 -27.43
CA VAL A 127 -7.29 32.97 -25.96
C VAL A 127 -5.94 33.34 -25.36
N ASP A 128 -5.93 34.38 -24.53
CA ASP A 128 -4.75 34.84 -23.79
C ASP A 128 -4.95 34.65 -22.29
N TRP A 129 -3.89 34.20 -21.60
CA TRP A 129 -3.90 34.02 -20.15
C TRP A 129 -2.97 35.03 -19.48
N ASN A 130 -3.51 35.83 -18.56
CA ASN A 130 -2.72 36.67 -17.67
C ASN A 130 -2.55 35.97 -16.30
N PRO A 131 -1.37 35.39 -16.00
CA PRO A 131 -1.15 34.65 -14.77
C PRO A 131 -1.14 35.54 -13.53
N GLY A 132 -0.62 36.78 -13.63
CA GLY A 132 -0.54 37.72 -12.51
C GLY A 132 -1.90 38.26 -12.08
N ALA A 133 -2.82 38.43 -13.04
CA ALA A 133 -4.19 38.86 -12.79
C ALA A 133 -5.19 37.70 -12.65
N ARG A 134 -4.76 36.45 -12.88
CA ARG A 134 -5.61 35.24 -12.97
C ARG A 134 -6.84 35.44 -13.88
N THR A 135 -6.64 36.11 -15.01
CA THR A 135 -7.70 36.47 -15.94
C THR A 135 -7.43 35.86 -17.32
N VAL A 136 -8.43 35.16 -17.87
CA VAL A 136 -8.44 34.74 -19.28
C VAL A 136 -9.11 35.82 -20.12
N PHE A 137 -8.48 36.21 -21.22
CA PHE A 137 -9.04 37.09 -22.24
C PHE A 137 -9.35 36.28 -23.50
N ILE A 138 -10.55 36.46 -24.03
CA ILE A 138 -11.01 35.81 -25.26
C ILE A 138 -11.40 36.91 -26.23
N SER A 139 -10.89 36.84 -27.46
CA SER A 139 -11.17 37.81 -28.51
C SER A 139 -11.71 37.12 -29.76
N SER A 140 -12.92 37.51 -30.18
CA SER A 140 -13.58 37.02 -31.37
C SER A 140 -13.31 37.95 -32.57
N GLY A 141 -12.13 37.86 -33.18
CA GLY A 141 -11.82 38.71 -34.34
C GLY A 141 -10.41 38.59 -34.92
N GLN A 142 -10.21 37.62 -35.82
CA GLN A 142 -9.56 37.71 -37.14
C GLN A 142 -9.25 36.28 -37.65
N VAL A 143 -9.64 36.02 -38.89
CA VAL A 143 -9.56 34.73 -39.59
C VAL A 143 -8.11 34.22 -39.64
N ALA A 144 -7.83 33.06 -39.02
CA ALA A 144 -6.58 32.35 -39.25
C ALA A 144 -6.73 31.45 -40.50
N GLN A 145 -5.89 31.70 -41.50
CA GLN A 145 -5.78 30.91 -42.74
C GLN A 145 -5.40 29.43 -42.46
N PRO A 146 -5.82 28.48 -43.32
CA PRO A 146 -5.34 27.09 -43.27
C PRO A 146 -3.82 27.01 -43.55
N PRO A 147 -3.13 25.98 -43.01
CA PRO A 147 -1.68 26.01 -42.84
C PRO A 147 -0.96 25.85 -44.18
N SER A 148 -0.09 26.79 -44.52
CA SER A 148 0.92 26.61 -45.56
C SER A 148 2.32 26.64 -44.96
N THR A 149 3.03 25.53 -45.21
CA THR A 149 4.44 25.18 -44.95
C THR A 149 4.78 24.44 -43.65
N PRO A 150 5.57 23.35 -43.74
CA PRO A 150 5.82 22.45 -42.61
C PRO A 150 6.86 23.07 -41.67
N ARG A 151 6.49 23.27 -40.40
CA ARG A 151 7.48 23.48 -39.35
C ARG A 151 8.20 22.15 -39.10
N PRO A 152 9.55 22.12 -39.03
CA PRO A 152 10.29 20.91 -38.70
C PRO A 152 9.80 20.34 -37.35
N PRO A 153 9.88 19.02 -37.14
CA PRO A 153 9.29 18.38 -35.98
C PRO A 153 9.83 19.05 -34.71
N VAL A 154 8.93 19.67 -33.95
CA VAL A 154 9.26 20.12 -32.61
C VAL A 154 9.53 18.85 -31.83
N GLN A 155 10.80 18.62 -31.52
CA GLN A 155 11.26 17.56 -30.65
C GLN A 155 10.41 17.59 -29.38
N PRO A 156 9.79 16.48 -28.98
CA PRO A 156 8.89 16.48 -27.82
C PRO A 156 9.67 17.01 -26.63
N THR A 157 9.23 18.15 -26.08
CA THR A 157 9.63 18.58 -24.75
C THR A 157 9.45 17.36 -23.84
N PRO A 158 10.46 16.94 -23.07
CA PRO A 158 10.34 15.76 -22.23
C PRO A 158 9.09 15.95 -21.38
N THR A 159 8.09 15.10 -21.62
CA THR A 159 6.95 14.98 -20.74
C THR A 159 7.55 14.70 -19.36
N PRO A 160 7.23 15.46 -18.30
CA PRO A 160 7.67 15.06 -16.97
C PRO A 160 7.21 13.62 -16.81
N SER A 161 8.16 12.68 -16.70
CA SER A 161 7.88 11.25 -16.79
C SER A 161 6.79 10.90 -15.80
N ALA A 162 5.55 10.80 -16.29
CA ALA A 162 4.42 10.49 -15.45
C ALA A 162 4.57 9.03 -15.07
N SER A 163 4.74 8.78 -13.78
CA SER A 163 4.84 7.41 -13.29
C SER A 163 3.44 6.81 -13.32
N VAL A 164 3.29 5.67 -14.01
CA VAL A 164 2.07 4.87 -13.96
C VAL A 164 2.31 3.73 -12.99
N ILE A 165 1.49 3.67 -11.94
CA ILE A 165 1.56 2.64 -10.91
C ILE A 165 0.24 1.92 -10.87
N GLU A 166 0.29 0.61 -11.09
CA GLU A 166 -0.83 -0.30 -10.91
C GLU A 166 -0.67 -1.04 -9.59
N GLY A 167 -1.73 -1.08 -8.79
CA GLY A 167 -1.67 -1.73 -7.48
C GLY A 167 -2.97 -1.68 -6.72
N ILE A 168 -2.92 -2.18 -5.49
CA ILE A 168 -4.07 -2.26 -4.58
C ILE A 168 -4.01 -1.07 -3.63
N VAL A 169 -5.12 -0.36 -3.47
CA VAL A 169 -5.24 0.69 -2.46
C VAL A 169 -5.07 0.05 -1.08
N PHE A 170 -4.01 0.40 -0.37
CA PHE A 170 -3.76 -0.04 1.00
C PHE A 170 -4.49 0.85 2.01
N ARG A 171 -4.52 2.16 1.75
CA ARG A 171 -5.13 3.16 2.62
C ARG A 171 -5.59 4.38 1.84
N VAL A 172 -6.65 5.03 2.33
CA VAL A 172 -7.17 6.30 1.81
C VAL A 172 -7.30 7.28 2.98
N ASP A 173 -6.65 8.43 2.89
CA ASP A 173 -6.75 9.52 3.86
C ASP A 173 -7.54 10.69 3.28
N THR A 174 -8.84 10.74 3.56
CA THR A 174 -9.72 11.81 3.10
C THR A 174 -9.85 12.97 4.10
N GLN A 175 -9.45 12.75 5.36
CA GLN A 175 -9.59 13.71 6.46
C GLN A 175 -8.37 14.62 6.65
N THR A 176 -7.28 14.38 5.92
CA THR A 176 -6.06 15.20 6.01
C THR A 176 -5.97 16.17 4.83
N THR A 177 -5.35 17.33 5.05
CA THR A 177 -4.98 18.25 3.97
C THR A 177 -3.46 18.28 3.83
N PRO A 178 -2.88 17.80 2.70
CA PRO A 178 -3.58 17.30 1.53
C PRO A 178 -4.12 15.87 1.71
N GLN A 179 -5.15 15.52 0.93
CA GLN A 179 -5.70 14.17 0.88
C GLN A 179 -4.71 13.22 0.21
N ARG A 180 -4.69 11.95 0.60
CA ARG A 180 -3.71 10.98 0.09
C ARG A 180 -4.34 9.61 -0.17
N ILE A 181 -3.81 8.91 -1.16
CA ILE A 181 -4.00 7.47 -1.32
C ILE A 181 -2.65 6.77 -1.21
N PHE A 182 -2.66 5.58 -0.63
CA PHE A 182 -1.50 4.71 -0.50
C PHE A 182 -1.77 3.47 -1.33
N VAL A 183 -0.99 3.24 -2.36
CA VAL A 183 -1.15 2.13 -3.31
C VAL A 183 0.00 1.16 -3.12
N GLN A 184 -0.33 -0.05 -2.68
CA GLN A 184 0.60 -1.15 -2.59
C GLN A 184 0.77 -1.80 -3.96
N ARG A 185 2.02 -1.88 -4.40
CA ARG A 185 2.43 -2.67 -5.56
C ARG A 185 3.55 -3.58 -5.08
N GLU A 186 3.37 -4.89 -5.25
CA GLU A 186 4.27 -5.91 -4.68
C GLU A 186 4.42 -5.68 -3.16
N ASN A 187 5.65 -5.43 -2.67
CA ASN A 187 5.95 -5.22 -1.26
C ASN A 187 6.27 -3.74 -0.92
N GLN A 188 5.91 -2.80 -1.81
CA GLN A 188 6.17 -1.37 -1.65
C GLN A 188 4.88 -0.55 -1.64
N ILE A 189 4.79 0.40 -0.72
CA ILE A 189 3.67 1.35 -0.62
C ILE A 189 4.06 2.65 -1.33
N HIS A 190 3.31 2.98 -2.38
CA HIS A 190 3.44 4.23 -3.11
C HIS A 190 2.40 5.23 -2.60
N THR A 191 2.84 6.42 -2.20
CA THR A 191 1.96 7.46 -1.68
C THR A 191 1.68 8.49 -2.77
N PHE A 192 0.40 8.77 -3.02
CA PHE A 192 -0.02 9.81 -3.94
C PHE A 192 -0.85 10.88 -3.24
N ILE A 193 -0.51 12.13 -3.51
CA ILE A 193 -1.29 13.28 -3.07
C ILE A 193 -2.47 13.44 -4.02
N ILE A 194 -3.69 13.41 -3.46
CA ILE A 194 -4.91 13.72 -4.20
C ILE A 194 -5.19 15.20 -4.06
N THR A 195 -5.23 15.88 -5.18
CA THR A 195 -5.50 17.30 -5.30
C THR A 195 -6.85 17.51 -6.01
N PRO A 196 -7.45 18.70 -5.93
CA PRO A 196 -8.73 18.98 -6.61
C PRO A 196 -8.69 18.77 -8.14
N ASP A 197 -7.50 18.76 -8.75
CA ASP A 197 -7.25 18.48 -10.17
C ASP A 197 -6.97 17.01 -10.48
N THR A 198 -6.89 16.12 -9.48
CA THR A 198 -6.79 14.68 -9.70
C THR A 198 -8.10 14.16 -10.31
N ALA A 199 -8.03 13.62 -11.54
CA ALA A 199 -9.16 12.92 -12.12
C ALA A 199 -9.29 11.52 -11.50
N ILE A 200 -10.45 11.16 -10.98
CA ILE A 200 -10.70 9.83 -10.44
C ILE A 200 -11.88 9.21 -11.20
N THR A 201 -11.66 8.02 -11.76
CA THR A 201 -12.65 7.30 -12.57
C THR A 201 -12.82 5.88 -12.06
N ARG A 202 -14.02 5.33 -12.16
CA ARG A 202 -14.30 3.91 -11.94
C ARG A 202 -14.73 3.29 -13.25
N VAL A 203 -14.27 2.07 -13.53
CA VAL A 203 -14.75 1.24 -14.64
C VAL A 203 -14.97 -0.20 -14.15
N ASP A 204 -16.12 -0.76 -14.50
CA ASP A 204 -16.39 -2.18 -14.38
C ASP A 204 -15.73 -2.90 -15.57
N VAL A 205 -14.84 -3.86 -15.28
CA VAL A 205 -14.03 -4.52 -16.31
C VAL A 205 -14.82 -5.53 -17.16
N GLY A 206 -15.97 -6.00 -16.67
CA GLY A 206 -16.81 -6.95 -17.41
C GLY A 206 -17.76 -6.27 -18.39
N THR A 207 -18.28 -5.11 -18.02
CA THR A 207 -19.30 -4.38 -18.79
C THR A 207 -18.76 -3.14 -19.50
N GLY A 208 -17.57 -2.65 -19.10
CA GLY A 208 -17.03 -1.37 -19.55
C GLY A 208 -17.78 -0.14 -19.01
N ALA A 209 -18.83 -0.34 -18.20
CA ALA A 209 -19.60 0.73 -17.59
C ALA A 209 -18.76 1.45 -16.53
N GLY A 210 -18.87 2.77 -16.45
CA GLY A 210 -18.01 3.54 -15.56
C GLY A 210 -18.26 5.04 -15.62
N GLY A 211 -17.56 5.78 -14.77
CA GLY A 211 -17.71 7.23 -14.67
C GLY A 211 -16.73 7.88 -13.69
N ALA A 212 -16.80 9.21 -13.59
CA ALA A 212 -16.03 9.95 -12.59
C ALA A 212 -16.57 9.65 -11.19
N VAL A 213 -15.68 9.45 -10.23
CA VAL A 213 -15.99 9.20 -8.82
C VAL A 213 -15.14 10.11 -7.93
N SER A 214 -15.53 10.32 -6.67
CA SER A 214 -14.71 11.06 -5.72
C SER A 214 -13.74 10.14 -4.97
N ILE A 215 -12.72 10.72 -4.33
CA ILE A 215 -11.80 9.98 -3.45
C ILE A 215 -12.56 9.26 -2.32
N ASP A 216 -13.69 9.81 -1.84
CA ASP A 216 -14.56 9.19 -0.84
C ASP A 216 -15.26 7.93 -1.33
N GLN A 217 -15.09 7.55 -2.59
CA GLN A 217 -15.58 6.30 -3.17
C GLN A 217 -14.50 5.22 -3.34
N LEU A 218 -13.23 5.57 -3.12
CA LEU A 218 -12.11 4.62 -3.10
C LEU A 218 -12.05 3.90 -1.75
N ARG A 219 -11.69 2.63 -1.77
CA ARG A 219 -11.63 1.76 -0.60
C ARG A 219 -10.29 1.05 -0.53
N PRO A 220 -9.76 0.78 0.67
CA PRO A 220 -8.72 -0.24 0.82
C PRO A 220 -9.17 -1.56 0.18
N GLY A 221 -8.29 -2.16 -0.61
CA GLY A 221 -8.58 -3.33 -1.44
C GLY A 221 -8.93 -3.01 -2.89
N ASP A 222 -9.22 -1.76 -3.27
CA ASP A 222 -9.50 -1.41 -4.67
C ASP A 222 -8.28 -1.58 -5.57
N PHE A 223 -8.46 -2.13 -6.76
CA PHE A 223 -7.41 -2.13 -7.77
C PHE A 223 -7.44 -0.82 -8.56
N VAL A 224 -6.29 -0.15 -8.63
CA VAL A 224 -6.15 1.15 -9.28
C VAL A 224 -4.95 1.22 -10.20
N GLN A 225 -5.10 1.97 -11.28
CA GLN A 225 -4.00 2.50 -12.07
C GLN A 225 -3.88 3.99 -11.79
N VAL A 226 -2.78 4.40 -11.16
CA VAL A 226 -2.50 5.80 -10.81
C VAL A 226 -1.43 6.36 -11.73
N THR A 227 -1.74 7.45 -12.42
CA THR A 227 -0.75 8.28 -13.13
C THR A 227 -0.37 9.44 -12.22
N GLY A 228 0.89 9.50 -11.78
CA GLY A 228 1.40 10.58 -10.93
C GLY A 228 2.47 11.41 -11.60
N ASP A 229 2.62 12.67 -11.18
CA ASP A 229 3.75 13.52 -11.57
C ASP A 229 5.03 13.17 -10.80
N THR A 230 6.14 13.82 -11.14
CA THR A 230 7.44 13.63 -10.48
C THR A 230 7.47 14.10 -9.01
N GLN A 231 6.43 14.75 -8.52
CA GLN A 231 6.27 15.22 -7.14
C GLN A 231 5.34 14.30 -6.32
N GLY A 232 4.87 13.19 -6.90
CA GLY A 232 3.97 12.25 -6.24
C GLY A 232 2.53 12.74 -6.15
N ARG A 233 2.11 13.72 -6.95
CA ARG A 233 0.70 14.14 -7.06
C ARG A 233 -0.01 13.27 -8.08
N ALA A 234 -1.19 12.78 -7.76
CA ALA A 234 -1.99 12.01 -8.70
C ALA A 234 -2.61 12.92 -9.76
N ILE A 235 -2.37 12.60 -11.02
CA ILE A 235 -2.99 13.24 -12.18
C ILE A 235 -4.28 12.50 -12.55
N LEU A 236 -4.22 11.16 -12.59
CA LEU A 236 -5.35 10.29 -12.90
C LEU A 236 -5.33 9.06 -11.99
N VAL A 237 -6.47 8.70 -11.43
CA VAL A 237 -6.70 7.44 -10.73
C VAL A 237 -7.83 6.71 -11.45
N ARG A 238 -7.52 5.56 -12.05
CA ARG A 238 -8.52 4.68 -12.66
C ARG A 238 -8.73 3.48 -11.75
N VAL A 239 -9.88 3.45 -11.09
CA VAL A 239 -10.36 2.32 -10.30
C VAL A 239 -10.97 1.29 -11.23
N GLN A 240 -10.51 0.06 -11.14
CA GLN A 240 -11.07 -1.07 -11.87
C GLN A 240 -11.81 -1.97 -10.89
N VAL A 241 -13.06 -2.29 -11.20
CA VAL A 241 -13.91 -3.16 -10.38
C VAL A 241 -14.54 -4.24 -11.24
N ARG A 242 -15.04 -5.28 -10.60
CA ARG A 242 -16.01 -6.21 -11.21
C ARG A 242 -17.22 -6.28 -10.29
N GLU A 243 -18.40 -6.03 -10.81
CA GLU A 243 -19.64 -6.11 -10.03
C GLU A 243 -20.38 -7.43 -10.30
N VAL A 244 -20.86 -8.06 -9.24
CA VAL A 244 -21.65 -9.29 -9.29
C VAL A 244 -22.89 -9.12 -8.44
N ALA A 245 -24.06 -9.22 -9.05
CA ALA A 245 -25.33 -9.24 -8.34
C ALA A 245 -25.75 -10.68 -8.00
N GLY A 246 -26.45 -10.84 -6.88
CA GLY A 246 -27.14 -12.07 -6.51
C GLY A 246 -27.77 -11.98 -5.12
N ARG A 247 -28.34 -13.08 -4.66
CA ARG A 247 -28.97 -13.20 -3.33
C ARG A 247 -28.03 -13.94 -2.40
N ILE A 248 -27.80 -13.43 -1.18
CA ILE A 248 -26.94 -14.11 -0.20
C ILE A 248 -27.61 -15.39 0.27
N GLU A 249 -26.89 -16.50 0.19
CA GLU A 249 -27.25 -17.76 0.85
C GLU A 249 -26.47 -17.93 2.15
N VAL A 250 -25.14 -17.71 2.09
CA VAL A 250 -24.24 -17.81 3.25
C VAL A 250 -23.31 -16.59 3.30
N LEU A 251 -23.13 -16.03 4.49
CA LEU A 251 -22.11 -15.03 4.79
C LEU A 251 -21.42 -15.44 6.08
N ALA A 252 -20.24 -16.06 5.98
CA ALA A 252 -19.54 -16.65 7.13
C ALA A 252 -18.03 -16.46 7.02
N GLY A 253 -17.42 -15.89 8.06
CA GLY A 253 -15.99 -15.54 8.05
C GLY A 253 -15.68 -14.58 6.89
N ARG A 254 -14.79 -15.01 5.99
CA ARG A 254 -14.49 -14.30 4.72
C ARG A 254 -15.31 -14.82 3.55
N ALA A 255 -16.12 -15.85 3.69
CA ALA A 255 -16.86 -16.43 2.57
C ALA A 255 -18.22 -15.74 2.38
N VAL A 256 -18.54 -15.42 1.11
CA VAL A 256 -19.88 -15.04 0.64
C VAL A 256 -20.32 -16.09 -0.37
N VAL A 257 -21.42 -16.78 -0.10
CA VAL A 257 -22.04 -17.72 -1.05
C VAL A 257 -23.36 -17.11 -1.50
N LEU A 258 -23.52 -16.97 -2.81
CA LEU A 258 -24.78 -16.56 -3.43
C LEU A 258 -25.67 -17.78 -3.66
N ALA A 259 -26.99 -17.58 -3.72
CA ALA A 259 -28.00 -18.62 -3.88
C ALA A 259 -27.91 -19.42 -5.20
N ASP A 260 -27.06 -19.00 -6.13
CA ASP A 260 -26.73 -19.74 -7.35
C ASP A 260 -25.47 -20.62 -7.19
N GLY A 261 -24.97 -20.77 -5.96
CA GLY A 261 -23.79 -21.57 -5.60
C GLY A 261 -22.46 -20.86 -5.82
N ARG A 262 -22.43 -19.64 -6.41
CA ARG A 262 -21.17 -18.91 -6.60
C ARG A 262 -20.63 -18.44 -5.26
N THR A 263 -19.36 -18.75 -5.02
CA THR A 263 -18.64 -18.43 -3.78
C THR A 263 -17.58 -17.36 -4.03
N PHE A 264 -17.49 -16.40 -3.12
CA PHE A 264 -16.54 -15.29 -3.16
C PHE A 264 -15.87 -15.10 -1.80
N THR A 265 -14.68 -14.51 -1.79
CA THR A 265 -13.91 -14.20 -0.58
C THR A 265 -13.94 -12.71 -0.32
N LEU A 266 -14.34 -12.27 0.87
CA LEU A 266 -14.27 -10.89 1.36
C LEU A 266 -12.82 -10.49 1.56
N ALA A 267 -12.44 -9.27 1.17
CA ALA A 267 -11.18 -8.66 1.58
C ALA A 267 -11.20 -8.34 3.09
N ASP A 268 -10.03 -8.22 3.74
CA ASP A 268 -9.96 -7.89 5.19
C ASP A 268 -10.61 -6.53 5.52
N SER A 269 -10.57 -5.62 4.56
CA SER A 269 -11.15 -4.28 4.64
C SER A 269 -12.54 -4.16 3.99
N ALA A 270 -13.23 -5.28 3.76
CA ALA A 270 -14.52 -5.28 3.07
C ALA A 270 -15.55 -4.37 3.76
N ARG A 271 -16.23 -3.55 2.97
CA ARG A 271 -17.28 -2.64 3.44
C ARG A 271 -18.67 -3.25 3.25
N PHE A 272 -19.58 -3.00 4.18
CA PHE A 272 -20.97 -3.44 4.10
C PHE A 272 -21.91 -2.25 4.06
N THR A 273 -22.85 -2.24 3.12
CA THR A 273 -23.88 -1.21 3.02
C THR A 273 -25.28 -1.79 2.84
N ILE A 274 -26.29 -1.12 3.39
CA ILE A 274 -27.71 -1.37 3.11
C ILE A 274 -28.29 -0.07 2.58
N ASP A 275 -28.86 -0.09 1.38
CA ASP A 275 -29.43 1.08 0.71
C ASP A 275 -28.46 2.28 0.68
N GLY A 276 -27.17 1.99 0.48
CA GLY A 276 -26.09 2.98 0.42
C GLY A 276 -25.60 3.52 1.77
N ARG A 277 -26.17 3.09 2.90
CA ARG A 277 -25.68 3.42 4.25
C ARG A 277 -24.71 2.37 4.75
N ILE A 278 -23.58 2.80 5.31
CA ILE A 278 -22.61 1.89 5.93
C ILE A 278 -23.25 1.25 7.15
N VAL A 279 -23.17 -0.08 7.21
CA VAL A 279 -23.72 -0.90 8.28
C VAL A 279 -22.64 -1.81 8.86
N ALA A 280 -22.89 -2.33 10.04
CA ALA A 280 -22.09 -3.43 10.57
C ALA A 280 -22.38 -4.69 9.75
N ARG A 281 -21.38 -5.57 9.56
CA ARG A 281 -21.51 -6.76 8.70
C ARG A 281 -22.65 -7.68 9.15
N GLU A 282 -22.98 -7.69 10.45
CA GLU A 282 -24.02 -8.51 11.08
C GLU A 282 -25.43 -8.10 10.63
N GLN A 283 -25.56 -6.91 10.05
CA GLN A 283 -26.81 -6.43 9.49
C GLN A 283 -27.07 -7.00 8.09
N ILE A 284 -26.04 -7.55 7.42
CA ILE A 284 -26.18 -8.27 6.16
C ILE A 284 -26.55 -9.72 6.46
N ARG A 285 -27.75 -10.14 6.04
CA ARG A 285 -28.31 -11.45 6.39
C ARG A 285 -28.48 -12.32 5.15
N SER A 286 -28.53 -13.64 5.37
CA SER A 286 -28.99 -14.57 4.35
C SER A 286 -30.37 -14.16 3.84
N GLY A 287 -30.58 -14.30 2.53
CA GLY A 287 -31.80 -13.93 1.82
C GLY A 287 -31.84 -12.50 1.29
N MET A 288 -30.86 -11.64 1.59
CA MET A 288 -30.76 -10.28 1.04
C MET A 288 -30.26 -10.28 -0.41
N ASP A 289 -30.82 -9.41 -1.24
CA ASP A 289 -30.27 -9.11 -2.57
C ASP A 289 -29.09 -8.15 -2.43
N VAL A 290 -27.97 -8.52 -3.05
CA VAL A 290 -26.72 -7.78 -2.97
C VAL A 290 -26.07 -7.57 -4.32
N THR A 291 -25.32 -6.48 -4.41
CA THR A 291 -24.26 -6.28 -5.40
C THR A 291 -22.92 -6.38 -4.69
N LEU A 292 -22.13 -7.37 -5.07
CA LEU A 292 -20.74 -7.52 -4.66
C LEU A 292 -19.87 -6.69 -5.58
N ARG A 293 -18.98 -5.87 -5.02
CA ARG A 293 -17.92 -5.18 -5.74
C ARG A 293 -16.60 -5.92 -5.49
N LEU A 294 -16.01 -6.44 -6.55
CA LEU A 294 -14.80 -7.24 -6.50
C LEU A 294 -13.59 -6.47 -7.01
N ASN A 295 -12.43 -6.73 -6.41
CA ASN A 295 -11.16 -6.42 -7.01
C ASN A 295 -10.91 -7.41 -8.17
N PRO A 296 -10.70 -6.95 -9.42
CA PRO A 296 -10.58 -7.83 -10.58
C PRO A 296 -9.28 -8.64 -10.62
N GLN A 297 -8.25 -8.26 -9.86
CA GLN A 297 -6.96 -8.99 -9.80
C GLN A 297 -6.99 -10.10 -8.75
N THR A 298 -7.50 -9.81 -7.55
CA THR A 298 -7.53 -10.79 -6.44
C THR A 298 -8.82 -11.61 -6.43
N ASN A 299 -9.86 -11.14 -7.12
CA ASN A 299 -11.23 -11.66 -7.07
C ASN A 299 -11.84 -11.63 -5.65
N GLU A 300 -11.27 -10.82 -4.76
CA GLU A 300 -11.83 -10.58 -3.43
C GLU A 300 -12.89 -9.47 -3.46
N VAL A 301 -13.91 -9.61 -2.61
CA VAL A 301 -15.03 -8.66 -2.45
C VAL A 301 -14.59 -7.53 -1.52
N VAL A 302 -14.52 -6.32 -2.07
CA VAL A 302 -14.15 -5.10 -1.34
C VAL A 302 -15.37 -4.37 -0.78
N GLU A 303 -16.56 -4.62 -1.34
CA GLU A 303 -17.82 -4.04 -0.85
C GLU A 303 -19.00 -5.00 -1.11
N VAL A 304 -19.85 -5.18 -0.09
CA VAL A 304 -21.15 -5.86 -0.18
C VAL A 304 -22.23 -4.80 -0.04
N ALA A 305 -22.92 -4.49 -1.13
CA ALA A 305 -24.02 -3.52 -1.14
C ALA A 305 -25.36 -4.25 -1.20
N ALA A 306 -26.02 -4.37 -0.06
CA ALA A 306 -27.36 -4.93 0.02
C ALA A 306 -28.43 -3.89 -0.27
N ARG A 307 -29.52 -4.34 -0.90
CA ARG A 307 -30.78 -3.58 -0.92
C ARG A 307 -31.63 -4.05 0.24
N GLY A 308 -32.19 -3.11 1.00
CA GLY A 308 -33.01 -3.42 2.14
C GLY A 308 -34.15 -4.35 1.74
N VAL A 309 -34.24 -5.51 2.38
CA VAL A 309 -35.54 -6.18 2.49
C VAL A 309 -36.41 -5.18 3.23
N ALA A 310 -37.54 -4.77 2.64
CA ALA A 310 -38.55 -4.02 3.37
C ALA A 310 -38.70 -4.72 4.72
N GLN A 311 -38.46 -4.01 5.83
CA GLN A 311 -38.75 -4.56 7.14
C GLN A 311 -40.20 -4.99 7.08
N THR A 312 -40.45 -6.29 6.91
CA THR A 312 -41.74 -6.83 7.24
C THR A 312 -41.85 -6.51 8.71
N PRO A 313 -42.85 -5.72 9.16
CA PRO A 313 -43.09 -5.63 10.59
C PRO A 313 -43.12 -7.06 11.08
N SER A 314 -42.23 -7.34 12.04
CA SER A 314 -42.07 -8.65 12.66
C SER A 314 -43.46 -9.24 12.86
N GLN A 315 -43.75 -10.37 12.21
CA GLN A 315 -44.94 -11.13 12.55
C GLN A 315 -44.90 -11.33 14.06
N PRO A 316 -45.90 -10.83 14.82
CA PRO A 316 -45.99 -11.09 16.24
C PRO A 316 -45.99 -12.61 16.43
N GLY A 317 -44.90 -13.16 16.97
CA GLY A 317 -44.76 -14.61 17.23
C GLY A 317 -43.58 -15.33 16.55
N SER A 318 -42.77 -14.69 15.68
CA SER A 318 -41.54 -15.35 15.18
C SER A 318 -40.42 -15.33 16.24
N VAL A 319 -39.65 -16.42 16.32
CA VAL A 319 -38.49 -16.53 17.22
C VAL A 319 -37.34 -15.72 16.64
N GLN A 320 -36.73 -14.84 17.43
CA GLN A 320 -35.74 -13.86 16.96
C GLN A 320 -34.57 -13.74 17.93
N ILE A 321 -33.39 -13.49 17.37
CA ILE A 321 -32.21 -13.02 18.09
C ILE A 321 -32.01 -11.54 17.71
N THR A 322 -32.08 -10.65 18.69
CA THR A 322 -31.96 -9.20 18.49
C THR A 322 -30.55 -8.69 18.73
N SER A 323 -29.75 -9.40 19.54
CA SER A 323 -28.36 -9.05 19.81
C SER A 323 -27.55 -10.28 20.20
N PHE A 324 -26.29 -10.32 19.80
CA PHE A 324 -25.37 -11.38 20.17
C PHE A 324 -23.93 -10.84 20.26
N MET A 325 -23.30 -10.97 21.43
CA MET A 325 -22.00 -10.39 21.74
C MET A 325 -21.20 -11.24 22.72
N HIS A 326 -19.90 -10.99 22.82
CA HIS A 326 -19.01 -11.63 23.80
C HIS A 326 -18.09 -10.59 24.46
N ASN A 327 -17.44 -10.97 25.56
CA ASN A 327 -16.61 -10.06 26.37
C ASN A 327 -15.11 -10.09 26.04
N ALA A 328 -14.67 -10.86 25.03
CA ALA A 328 -13.25 -10.99 24.74
C ALA A 328 -12.71 -9.73 24.06
N ALA A 329 -11.84 -9.00 24.78
CA ALA A 329 -11.19 -7.79 24.29
C ALA A 329 -9.77 -8.03 23.75
N ARG A 330 -9.21 -9.22 24.00
CA ARG A 330 -7.88 -9.66 23.56
C ARG A 330 -7.90 -11.16 23.27
N PRO A 331 -6.87 -11.72 22.61
CA PRO A 331 -6.69 -13.16 22.53
C PRO A 331 -6.78 -13.81 23.93
N LEU A 332 -7.53 -14.90 24.01
CA LEU A 332 -7.74 -15.65 25.24
C LEU A 332 -6.73 -16.79 25.32
N ARG A 333 -6.21 -17.03 26.53
CA ARG A 333 -5.33 -18.17 26.83
C ARG A 333 -6.04 -19.23 27.66
N THR A 334 -5.37 -20.35 27.89
CA THR A 334 -5.88 -21.49 28.67
C THR A 334 -6.46 -21.03 30.00
N SER A 335 -7.61 -21.62 30.36
CA SER A 335 -8.37 -21.34 31.59
C SER A 335 -9.05 -19.97 31.66
N GLU A 336 -8.86 -19.09 30.68
CA GLU A 336 -9.66 -17.87 30.58
C GLU A 336 -11.08 -18.19 30.11
N THR A 337 -12.05 -17.37 30.53
CA THR A 337 -13.47 -17.62 30.25
C THR A 337 -14.00 -16.57 29.29
N LEU A 338 -14.50 -17.06 28.14
CA LEU A 338 -15.32 -16.31 27.22
C LEU A 338 -16.76 -16.30 27.73
N THR A 339 -17.31 -15.13 27.97
CA THR A 339 -18.72 -14.95 28.30
C THR A 339 -19.45 -14.42 27.07
N VAL A 340 -20.53 -15.10 26.71
CA VAL A 340 -21.35 -14.79 25.55
C VAL A 340 -22.75 -14.41 26.00
N THR A 341 -23.27 -13.31 25.46
CA THR A 341 -24.59 -12.76 25.79
C THR A 341 -25.43 -12.68 24.53
N LEU A 342 -26.62 -13.25 24.59
CA LEU A 342 -27.64 -13.23 23.55
C LEU A 342 -28.89 -12.51 24.07
N ARG A 343 -29.49 -11.64 23.26
CA ARG A 343 -30.83 -11.11 23.49
C ARG A 343 -31.77 -11.62 22.39
N GLY A 344 -32.94 -12.11 22.77
CA GLY A 344 -33.88 -12.72 21.83
C GLY A 344 -35.24 -13.02 22.45
N THR A 345 -36.06 -13.81 21.74
CA THR A 345 -37.36 -14.25 22.22
C THR A 345 -37.22 -15.02 23.55
N PRO A 346 -37.97 -14.67 24.62
CA PRO A 346 -37.89 -15.35 25.93
C PRO A 346 -38.38 -16.81 25.93
N GLY A 347 -37.98 -17.59 26.94
CA GLY A 347 -38.49 -18.94 27.19
C GLY A 347 -38.00 -20.03 26.24
N GLY A 348 -36.88 -19.78 25.54
CA GLY A 348 -36.27 -20.68 24.58
C GLY A 348 -35.09 -21.48 25.13
N THR A 349 -34.61 -22.41 24.31
CA THR A 349 -33.31 -23.07 24.45
C THR A 349 -32.31 -22.36 23.55
N ALA A 350 -31.20 -21.89 24.13
CA ALA A 350 -30.15 -21.19 23.42
C ALA A 350 -28.81 -21.91 23.55
N THR A 351 -28.06 -21.96 22.45
CA THR A 351 -26.69 -22.47 22.40
C THR A 351 -25.81 -21.54 21.58
N PHE A 352 -24.49 -21.64 21.75
CA PHE A 352 -23.54 -20.98 20.88
C PHE A 352 -22.40 -21.89 20.47
N ASP A 353 -21.80 -21.57 19.34
CA ASP A 353 -20.69 -22.28 18.73
C ASP A 353 -19.50 -21.33 18.59
N ILE A 354 -18.28 -21.85 18.80
CA ILE A 354 -17.02 -21.19 18.48
C ILE A 354 -16.40 -21.99 17.34
N PHE A 355 -16.36 -21.42 16.14
CA PHE A 355 -15.91 -22.10 14.94
C PHE A 355 -14.49 -22.66 15.11
N GLY A 356 -14.33 -23.96 14.85
CA GLY A 356 -13.05 -24.66 15.00
C GLY A 356 -12.66 -25.05 16.43
N VAL A 357 -13.48 -24.73 17.44
CA VAL A 357 -13.16 -24.99 18.85
C VAL A 357 -14.22 -25.86 19.52
N ALA A 358 -15.47 -25.40 19.58
CA ALA A 358 -16.54 -26.09 20.29
C ALA A 358 -17.92 -25.70 19.73
N SER A 359 -18.87 -26.64 19.73
CA SER A 359 -20.24 -26.42 19.26
C SER A 359 -21.27 -26.85 20.32
N GLY A 360 -22.47 -26.31 20.23
CA GLY A 360 -23.61 -26.62 21.08
C GLY A 360 -23.43 -26.18 22.53
N ILE A 361 -22.63 -25.14 22.80
CA ILE A 361 -22.35 -24.69 24.17
C ILE A 361 -23.64 -24.09 24.76
N PRO A 362 -24.18 -24.63 25.86
CA PRO A 362 -25.47 -24.21 26.39
C PRO A 362 -25.43 -22.79 26.94
N MET A 363 -26.51 -22.05 26.71
CA MET A 363 -26.77 -20.74 27.31
C MET A 363 -28.00 -20.84 28.23
N ARG A 364 -27.95 -20.13 29.36
CA ARG A 364 -29.06 -20.03 30.31
C ARG A 364 -29.76 -18.69 30.18
N GLU A 365 -31.08 -18.69 30.14
CA GLU A 365 -31.86 -17.46 30.28
C GLU A 365 -31.68 -16.89 31.70
N VAL A 366 -30.95 -15.78 31.82
CA VAL A 366 -30.62 -15.14 33.11
C VAL A 366 -31.63 -14.07 33.49
N SER A 367 -32.32 -13.51 32.50
CA SER A 367 -33.49 -12.65 32.65
C SER A 367 -34.34 -12.80 31.39
N THR A 368 -35.62 -12.45 31.44
CA THR A 368 -36.55 -12.55 30.30
C THR A 368 -35.92 -12.02 28.99
N GLY A 369 -35.72 -12.92 28.03
CA GLY A 369 -35.14 -12.64 26.71
C GLY A 369 -33.64 -12.40 26.68
N ILE A 370 -32.91 -12.61 27.78
CA ILE A 370 -31.45 -12.49 27.86
C ILE A 370 -30.86 -13.84 28.28
N TYR A 371 -30.02 -14.39 27.41
CA TYR A 371 -29.35 -15.65 27.60
C TYR A 371 -27.85 -15.41 27.74
N GLN A 372 -27.22 -16.12 28.67
CA GLN A 372 -25.78 -16.06 28.89
C GLN A 372 -25.20 -17.47 28.90
N GLY A 373 -24.10 -17.64 28.17
CA GLY A 373 -23.29 -18.86 28.18
C GLY A 373 -21.83 -18.54 28.43
N THR A 374 -21.07 -19.52 28.88
CA THR A 374 -19.64 -19.37 29.11
C THR A 374 -18.87 -20.53 28.49
N TYR A 375 -17.68 -20.21 28.00
CA TYR A 375 -16.71 -21.20 27.54
C TYR A 375 -15.38 -20.95 28.24
N THR A 376 -14.86 -21.96 28.93
CA THR A 376 -13.52 -21.91 29.51
C THR A 376 -12.55 -22.54 28.52
N VAL A 377 -11.54 -21.76 28.09
CA VAL A 377 -10.54 -22.19 27.11
C VAL A 377 -9.78 -23.41 27.62
N ARG A 378 -9.73 -24.45 26.80
CA ARG A 378 -9.03 -25.71 27.08
C ARG A 378 -7.64 -25.66 26.50
N GLN A 379 -6.71 -26.39 27.10
CA GLN A 379 -5.38 -26.55 26.54
C GLN A 379 -5.48 -27.17 25.13
N GLY A 380 -4.81 -26.56 24.15
CA GLY A 380 -4.85 -27.02 22.76
C GLY A 380 -5.89 -26.30 21.89
N ASP A 381 -6.81 -25.53 22.48
CA ASP A 381 -7.67 -24.63 21.71
C ASP A 381 -6.78 -23.56 21.06
N ASN A 382 -6.72 -23.53 19.73
CA ASN A 382 -5.94 -22.55 18.99
C ASN A 382 -6.70 -22.16 17.73
N VAL A 383 -7.18 -20.92 17.69
CA VAL A 383 -7.89 -20.37 16.54
C VAL A 383 -7.67 -18.86 16.48
N ALA A 384 -7.32 -18.37 15.30
CA ALA A 384 -7.24 -16.94 15.03
C ALA A 384 -8.54 -16.45 14.39
N SER A 385 -9.10 -15.35 14.91
CA SER A 385 -10.26 -14.67 14.32
C SER A 385 -11.48 -15.58 14.09
N ALA A 386 -11.77 -16.48 15.03
CA ALA A 386 -12.91 -17.39 14.96
C ALA A 386 -14.26 -16.68 15.01
N ALA A 387 -15.18 -17.15 14.19
CA ALA A 387 -16.59 -16.79 14.27
C ALA A 387 -17.26 -17.46 15.48
N ILE A 388 -18.12 -16.71 16.16
CA ILE A 388 -19.03 -17.27 17.18
C ILE A 388 -20.46 -17.17 16.63
N PHE A 389 -21.22 -18.25 16.68
CA PHE A 389 -22.62 -18.30 16.22
C PHE A 389 -23.56 -18.62 17.36
N ALA A 390 -24.81 -18.16 17.26
CA ALA A 390 -25.84 -18.39 18.24
C ALA A 390 -27.09 -19.02 17.64
N HIS A 391 -27.63 -20.00 18.37
CA HIS A 391 -28.89 -20.66 18.10
C HIS A 391 -29.88 -20.30 19.20
N LEU A 392 -31.12 -20.01 18.82
CA LEU A 392 -32.23 -19.82 19.75
C LEU A 392 -33.46 -20.53 19.19
N ARG A 393 -34.00 -21.47 19.96
CA ARG A 393 -35.22 -22.20 19.62
C ARG A 393 -36.27 -22.00 20.70
N VAL A 394 -37.50 -21.68 20.31
CA VAL A 394 -38.65 -21.62 21.22
C VAL A 394 -39.71 -22.57 20.66
N GLY A 395 -40.03 -23.63 21.40
CA GLY A 395 -40.88 -24.72 20.90
C GLY A 395 -40.27 -25.41 19.67
N ASN A 396 -40.99 -25.40 18.54
CA ASN A 396 -40.53 -25.98 17.27
C ASN A 396 -39.92 -24.98 16.28
N THR A 397 -39.81 -23.71 16.67
CA THR A 397 -39.34 -22.64 15.79
C THR A 397 -37.95 -22.20 16.22
N GLU A 398 -37.00 -22.18 15.27
CA GLU A 398 -35.65 -21.68 15.48
C GLU A 398 -35.51 -20.27 14.88
N ALA A 399 -34.80 -19.39 15.59
CA ALA A 399 -34.41 -18.09 15.07
C ALA A 399 -33.39 -18.27 13.92
N PRO A 400 -33.32 -17.31 12.99
CA PRO A 400 -32.20 -17.24 12.05
C PRO A 400 -30.86 -17.21 12.80
N LEU A 401 -29.86 -17.93 12.27
CA LEU A 401 -28.51 -17.96 12.81
C LEU A 401 -27.92 -16.53 12.89
N VAL A 402 -27.32 -16.18 14.03
CA VAL A 402 -26.66 -14.88 14.23
C VAL A 402 -25.20 -15.09 14.62
N GLN A 403 -24.29 -14.37 13.95
CA GLN A 403 -22.87 -14.32 14.32
C GLN A 403 -22.60 -13.15 15.26
N ALA A 404 -21.66 -13.33 16.20
CA ALA A 404 -21.20 -12.23 17.06
C ALA A 404 -20.47 -11.16 16.25
N GLY A 405 -20.56 -9.91 16.71
CA GLY A 405 -20.02 -8.75 16.01
C GLY A 405 -18.50 -8.77 15.81
N THR A 406 -17.80 -9.27 16.82
CA THR A 406 -16.34 -9.38 16.83
C THR A 406 -15.93 -10.85 16.76
N PRO A 407 -14.88 -11.19 15.99
CA PRO A 407 -14.30 -12.52 16.05
C PRO A 407 -13.50 -12.70 17.35
N VAL A 408 -13.26 -13.96 17.75
CA VAL A 408 -12.45 -14.30 18.92
C VAL A 408 -11.15 -14.97 18.49
N THR A 409 -10.04 -14.60 19.10
CA THR A 409 -8.78 -15.36 19.00
C THR A 409 -8.58 -16.10 20.31
N ILE A 410 -8.26 -17.39 20.21
CA ILE A 410 -7.88 -18.24 21.32
C ILE A 410 -6.51 -18.81 20.99
N ASP A 411 -5.55 -18.59 21.87
CA ASP A 411 -4.17 -19.02 21.69
C ASP A 411 -3.63 -19.55 23.02
N THR A 412 -3.30 -20.83 23.01
CA THR A 412 -2.83 -21.58 24.19
C THR A 412 -1.37 -21.99 24.07
N LEU A 413 -0.67 -21.58 23.00
CA LEU A 413 0.69 -22.02 22.70
C LEU A 413 1.69 -20.88 22.96
N PRO A 414 2.81 -21.15 23.66
CA PRO A 414 3.86 -20.17 23.82
C PRO A 414 4.69 -20.00 22.54
N PRO A 415 5.30 -18.82 22.30
CA PRO A 415 6.18 -18.59 21.15
C PRO A 415 7.34 -19.60 21.05
N VAL A 416 7.66 -20.08 19.85
CA VAL A 416 8.74 -21.06 19.65
C VAL A 416 10.00 -20.38 19.11
N ILE A 417 11.12 -20.51 19.82
CA ILE A 417 12.41 -20.00 19.35
C ILE A 417 12.96 -20.90 18.24
N ARG A 418 13.36 -20.28 17.12
CA ARG A 418 13.92 -20.97 15.94
C ARG A 418 15.44 -20.88 15.87
N GLN A 419 16.01 -19.71 16.18
CA GLN A 419 17.46 -19.50 16.09
C GLN A 419 17.97 -18.59 17.21
N ARG A 420 19.23 -18.83 17.61
CA ARG A 420 20.00 -17.99 18.53
C ARG A 420 21.35 -17.68 17.89
N ILE A 421 21.68 -16.41 17.80
CA ILE A 421 22.96 -15.92 17.28
C ILE A 421 23.54 -14.95 18.34
N PRO A 422 24.81 -15.09 18.74
CA PRO A 422 25.70 -16.23 18.49
C PRO A 422 25.14 -17.56 19.01
N GLU A 423 25.64 -18.68 18.46
CA GLU A 423 25.18 -20.01 18.85
C GLU A 423 25.48 -20.30 20.33
N PRO A 424 24.62 -21.05 21.04
CA PRO A 424 24.89 -21.45 22.42
C PRO A 424 26.25 -22.14 22.59
N ASN A 425 27.00 -21.70 23.60
CA ASN A 425 28.33 -22.18 24.00
C ASN A 425 29.45 -21.99 22.96
N SER A 426 29.20 -21.21 21.91
CA SER A 426 30.22 -20.85 20.92
C SER A 426 31.26 -19.88 21.49
N THR A 427 32.45 -19.90 20.89
CA THR A 427 33.47 -18.86 21.10
C THR A 427 33.64 -18.07 19.81
N ILE A 428 33.57 -16.74 19.89
CA ILE A 428 33.69 -15.83 18.75
C ILE A 428 34.76 -14.77 19.02
N SER A 429 35.41 -14.29 17.97
CA SER A 429 36.41 -13.23 18.06
C SER A 429 35.83 -11.83 17.93
N ASN A 430 34.62 -11.68 17.35
CA ASN A 430 33.96 -10.39 17.22
C ASN A 430 33.48 -9.89 18.58
N VAL A 431 34.15 -8.87 19.11
CA VAL A 431 33.83 -8.22 20.39
C VAL A 431 32.52 -7.40 20.35
N ARG A 432 31.93 -7.15 19.18
CA ARG A 432 30.62 -6.49 19.01
C ARG A 432 29.70 -7.36 18.13
N PRO A 433 29.31 -8.55 18.60
CA PRO A 433 28.45 -9.43 17.82
C PRO A 433 27.02 -8.91 17.75
N ASN A 434 26.33 -9.14 16.64
CA ASN A 434 24.87 -8.99 16.62
C ASN A 434 24.23 -10.16 17.37
N ILE A 435 23.45 -9.85 18.39
CA ILE A 435 22.70 -10.83 19.18
C ILE A 435 21.30 -10.91 18.59
N VAL A 436 20.96 -12.04 17.96
CA VAL A 436 19.70 -12.25 17.25
C VAL A 436 18.98 -13.48 17.79
N VAL A 437 17.69 -13.33 18.06
CA VAL A 437 16.77 -14.43 18.35
C VAL A 437 15.63 -14.36 17.33
N THR A 438 15.42 -15.45 16.59
CA THR A 438 14.23 -15.59 15.74
C THR A 438 13.24 -16.54 16.39
N PHE A 439 11.95 -16.29 16.15
CA PHE A 439 10.86 -17.04 16.75
C PHE A 439 9.63 -17.00 15.86
N GLU A 440 8.71 -17.92 16.12
CA GLU A 440 7.42 -18.02 15.47
C GLU A 440 6.32 -18.15 16.52
N ASP A 441 5.19 -17.53 16.24
CA ASP A 441 3.94 -17.78 16.96
C ASP A 441 3.10 -18.79 16.17
N GLN A 442 2.71 -19.89 16.83
CA GLN A 442 1.93 -20.96 16.22
C GLN A 442 0.46 -20.94 16.63
N GLY A 443 0.10 -20.21 17.69
CA GLY A 443 -1.28 -20.17 18.18
C GLY A 443 -2.13 -19.07 17.55
N GLY A 444 -1.50 -18.06 16.93
CA GLY A 444 -2.15 -17.09 16.05
C GLY A 444 -2.55 -15.79 16.73
N ALA A 445 -2.21 -15.57 18.01
CA ALA A 445 -2.33 -14.27 18.66
C ALA A 445 -1.30 -13.25 18.12
N GLY A 446 -0.20 -13.74 17.57
CA GLY A 446 0.98 -12.96 17.21
C GLY A 446 1.75 -12.49 18.44
N ILE A 447 2.96 -12.01 18.20
CA ILE A 447 3.88 -11.59 19.26
C ILE A 447 3.47 -10.22 19.83
N ASP A 448 3.74 -10.02 21.12
CA ASP A 448 3.66 -8.74 21.81
C ASP A 448 5.09 -8.14 21.97
N PRO A 449 5.50 -7.21 21.09
CA PRO A 449 6.78 -6.54 21.21
C PRO A 449 6.93 -5.76 22.53
N ALA A 450 5.83 -5.22 23.08
CA ALA A 450 5.85 -4.44 24.32
C ALA A 450 6.00 -5.33 25.56
N GLY A 451 5.59 -6.60 25.47
CA GLY A 451 5.77 -7.63 26.50
C GLY A 451 7.12 -8.34 26.45
N THR A 452 7.87 -8.20 25.35
CA THR A 452 9.15 -8.89 25.13
C THR A 452 10.31 -8.20 25.84
N ARG A 453 11.25 -8.96 26.41
CA ARG A 453 12.42 -8.43 27.13
C ARG A 453 13.70 -9.12 26.68
N LEU A 454 14.80 -8.37 26.64
CA LEU A 454 16.15 -8.86 26.39
C LEU A 454 17.11 -8.33 27.45
N ALA A 455 17.89 -9.22 28.04
CA ALA A 455 19.01 -8.89 28.92
C ALA A 455 20.30 -9.54 28.44
N VAL A 456 21.41 -8.81 28.58
CA VAL A 456 22.76 -9.27 28.23
C VAL A 456 23.66 -9.00 29.44
N ASN A 457 24.33 -10.03 29.96
CA ASN A 457 25.11 -9.99 31.20
C ASN A 457 24.31 -9.43 32.39
N GLY A 458 23.03 -9.83 32.48
CA GLY A 458 22.10 -9.35 33.51
C GLY A 458 21.65 -7.89 33.34
N GLN A 459 22.17 -7.14 32.36
CA GLN A 459 21.72 -5.78 32.06
C GLN A 459 20.53 -5.81 31.10
N ASN A 460 19.45 -5.12 31.46
CA ASN A 460 18.30 -4.98 30.56
C ASN A 460 18.68 -4.08 29.37
N VAL A 461 18.62 -4.65 28.16
CA VAL A 461 18.96 -3.98 26.90
C VAL A 461 17.74 -3.80 25.98
N THR A 462 16.53 -4.12 26.46
CA THR A 462 15.28 -4.15 25.67
C THR A 462 15.06 -2.87 24.85
N SER A 463 15.25 -1.68 25.43
CA SER A 463 15.04 -0.41 24.73
C SER A 463 16.04 -0.12 23.59
N ARG A 464 17.15 -0.85 23.57
CA ARG A 464 18.19 -0.76 22.53
C ARG A 464 18.11 -1.92 21.53
N ALA A 465 17.18 -2.85 21.73
CA ALA A 465 16.93 -3.94 20.81
C ALA A 465 15.87 -3.54 19.78
N THR A 466 15.98 -4.08 18.57
CA THR A 466 14.90 -4.08 17.59
C THR A 466 14.05 -5.31 17.84
N ILE A 467 12.76 -5.12 18.12
CA ILE A 467 11.79 -6.20 18.39
C ILE A 467 10.67 -6.10 17.38
N THR A 468 10.47 -7.16 16.61
CA THR A 468 9.35 -7.31 15.67
C THR A 468 8.52 -8.54 16.05
N GLU A 469 7.58 -8.93 15.18
CA GLU A 469 6.78 -10.14 15.37
C GLU A 469 7.58 -11.44 15.15
N THR A 470 8.80 -11.40 14.61
CA THR A 470 9.59 -12.60 14.28
C THR A 470 11.04 -12.55 14.75
N VAL A 471 11.54 -11.37 15.15
CA VAL A 471 12.94 -11.21 15.55
C VAL A 471 13.11 -10.27 16.75
N VAL A 472 14.05 -10.62 17.61
CA VAL A 472 14.69 -9.73 18.59
C VAL A 472 16.16 -9.62 18.18
N ALA A 473 16.63 -8.41 17.86
CA ALA A 473 18.00 -8.15 17.45
C ALA A 473 18.63 -7.04 18.31
N TYR A 474 19.87 -7.24 18.72
CA TYR A 474 20.60 -6.28 19.56
C TYR A 474 22.06 -6.19 19.13
N ASN A 475 22.49 -4.96 18.85
CA ASN A 475 23.88 -4.63 18.54
C ASN A 475 24.50 -3.93 19.76
N PRO A 476 25.46 -4.56 20.47
CA PRO A 476 26.13 -3.95 21.61
C PRO A 476 26.87 -2.66 21.19
N PRO A 477 26.61 -1.51 21.86
CA PRO A 477 27.30 -0.27 21.54
C PRO A 477 28.76 -0.26 22.03
N GLU A 478 29.05 -1.06 23.06
CA GLU A 478 30.39 -1.24 23.64
C GLU A 478 30.90 -2.66 23.38
N PRO A 479 32.24 -2.86 23.32
CA PRO A 479 32.81 -4.19 23.19
C PRO A 479 32.45 -5.08 24.38
N LEU A 480 32.00 -6.30 24.09
CA LEU A 480 31.82 -7.37 25.06
C LEU A 480 33.14 -8.11 25.27
N SER A 481 33.28 -8.78 26.41
CA SER A 481 34.46 -9.57 26.77
C SER A 481 34.08 -10.77 27.63
N GLY A 482 34.94 -11.79 27.65
CA GLY A 482 34.75 -12.98 28.46
C GLY A 482 33.48 -13.76 28.11
N GLN A 483 32.90 -14.44 29.08
CA GLN A 483 31.63 -15.14 28.90
C GLN A 483 30.48 -14.13 28.90
N VAL A 484 29.66 -14.17 27.85
CA VAL A 484 28.45 -13.37 27.69
C VAL A 484 27.23 -14.24 27.95
N ASN A 485 26.36 -13.82 28.86
CA ASN A 485 25.06 -14.45 29.10
C ASN A 485 23.96 -13.63 28.43
N VAL A 486 23.08 -14.29 27.68
CA VAL A 486 21.90 -13.67 27.08
C VAL A 486 20.66 -14.31 27.68
N GLN A 487 19.66 -13.48 27.98
CA GLN A 487 18.35 -13.89 28.47
C GLN A 487 17.28 -13.16 27.66
N VAL A 488 16.31 -13.92 27.12
CA VAL A 488 15.17 -13.38 26.40
C VAL A 488 13.88 -13.93 27.00
N LEU A 489 12.91 -13.04 27.21
CA LEU A 489 11.52 -13.37 27.52
C LEU A 489 10.68 -12.92 26.34
N LEU A 490 10.14 -13.88 25.59
CA LEU A 490 9.17 -13.64 24.54
C LEU A 490 7.77 -13.73 25.12
N ARG A 491 6.87 -12.87 24.65
CA ARG A 491 5.47 -12.86 25.05
C ARG A 491 4.60 -12.67 23.81
N ASP A 492 3.53 -13.44 23.68
CA ASP A 492 2.48 -13.21 22.68
C ASP A 492 1.36 -12.29 23.20
N ARG A 493 0.41 -11.94 22.33
CA ARG A 493 -0.73 -11.09 22.70
C ARG A 493 -1.80 -11.79 23.57
N ALA A 494 -1.80 -13.13 23.64
CA ALA A 494 -2.61 -13.89 24.58
C ALA A 494 -1.98 -13.94 25.99
N GLY A 495 -0.70 -13.60 26.08
CA GLY A 495 0.11 -13.61 27.27
C GLY A 495 0.84 -14.91 27.55
N ASN A 496 0.92 -15.85 26.59
CA ASN A 496 1.82 -17.00 26.73
C ASN A 496 3.27 -16.53 26.56
N GLN A 497 4.18 -17.23 27.24
CA GLN A 497 5.56 -16.77 27.39
C GLN A 497 6.55 -17.89 27.13
N THR A 498 7.68 -17.51 26.53
CA THR A 498 8.85 -18.37 26.37
C THR A 498 10.06 -17.65 26.90
N GLU A 499 10.72 -18.25 27.88
CA GLU A 499 12.00 -17.79 28.39
C GLU A 499 13.12 -18.65 27.82
N SER A 500 14.23 -18.00 27.49
CA SER A 500 15.45 -18.70 27.06
C SER A 500 16.67 -17.95 27.55
N SER A 501 17.64 -18.71 28.04
CA SER A 501 18.98 -18.21 28.34
C SER A 501 20.04 -19.06 27.67
N TRP A 502 21.09 -18.42 27.17
CA TRP A 502 22.28 -19.10 26.68
C TRP A 502 23.53 -18.25 26.91
N THR A 503 24.68 -18.88 26.79
CA THR A 503 25.98 -18.20 26.87
C THR A 503 26.76 -18.35 25.57
N PHE A 504 27.67 -17.41 25.30
CA PHE A 504 28.77 -17.55 24.34
C PHE A 504 29.99 -16.84 24.92
N SER A 505 31.19 -17.09 24.40
CA SER A 505 32.42 -16.45 24.89
C SER A 505 33.05 -15.57 23.82
N ILE A 506 33.51 -14.38 24.24
CA ILE A 506 34.42 -13.56 23.46
C ILE A 506 35.84 -13.98 23.78
N GLY A 507 36.56 -14.50 22.79
CA GLY A 507 37.92 -14.97 22.98
C GLY A 507 38.62 -15.31 21.68
N VAL A 508 39.93 -15.52 21.78
CA VAL A 508 40.70 -16.13 20.70
C VAL A 508 40.39 -17.62 20.76
N VAL A 509 39.75 -18.15 19.72
CA VAL A 509 39.63 -19.60 19.55
C VAL A 509 41.06 -20.14 19.48
N GLN A 510 41.50 -20.95 20.46
CA GLN A 510 42.86 -21.51 20.44
C GLN A 510 43.09 -22.26 19.13
N GLY A 511 44.17 -21.91 18.42
CA GLY A 511 44.48 -22.45 17.09
C GLY A 511 43.81 -21.73 15.91
N ALA A 512 43.01 -20.67 16.13
CA ALA A 512 42.50 -19.85 15.04
C ALA A 512 43.62 -19.02 14.42
N LEU A 513 43.95 -19.34 13.18
CA LEU A 513 44.93 -18.61 12.38
C LEU A 513 44.40 -17.21 12.01
N ILE A 514 43.08 -17.01 12.00
CA ILE A 514 42.44 -15.75 11.60
C ILE A 514 41.87 -15.05 12.83
N ARG A 515 42.27 -13.79 13.04
CA ARG A 515 41.80 -12.93 14.14
C ARG A 515 40.63 -12.05 13.73
N SER A 516 40.69 -11.42 12.56
CA SER A 516 39.63 -10.54 12.05
C SER A 516 39.56 -10.53 10.52
N VAL A 517 38.36 -10.28 9.98
CA VAL A 517 38.13 -10.03 8.56
C VAL A 517 37.25 -8.79 8.41
N THR A 518 37.69 -7.85 7.59
CA THR A 518 36.94 -6.64 7.22
C THR A 518 36.87 -6.50 5.70
N ILE A 519 35.86 -5.77 5.24
CA ILE A 519 35.64 -5.51 3.80
C ILE A 519 35.42 -4.01 3.60
N ASN A 520 35.82 -3.49 2.45
CA ASN A 520 35.65 -2.10 2.07
C ASN A 520 35.41 -1.98 0.56
N PRO A 521 34.37 -1.25 0.09
CA PRO A 521 33.31 -0.63 0.90
C PRO A 521 32.30 -1.64 1.42
N THR A 522 31.57 -1.26 2.47
CA THR A 522 30.42 -2.02 3.01
C THR A 522 29.09 -1.61 2.35
N THR A 523 29.13 -0.67 1.40
CA THR A 523 27.97 -0.22 0.62
C THR A 523 27.74 -1.12 -0.59
N PRO A 524 26.52 -1.14 -1.17
CA PRO A 524 26.26 -1.87 -2.41
C PRO A 524 27.25 -1.51 -3.52
N LEU A 525 27.80 -2.53 -4.18
CA LEU A 525 28.76 -2.40 -5.27
C LEU A 525 28.10 -2.61 -6.64
N GLN A 526 28.59 -1.91 -7.67
CA GLN A 526 28.22 -2.07 -9.07
C GLN A 526 29.37 -2.67 -9.89
N ALA A 527 29.05 -3.15 -11.09
CA ALA A 527 30.03 -3.63 -12.06
C ALA A 527 31.20 -2.64 -12.25
N GLY A 528 32.42 -3.15 -12.20
CA GLY A 528 33.67 -2.38 -12.31
C GLY A 528 34.18 -1.80 -10.99
N GLN A 529 33.38 -1.77 -9.92
CA GLN A 529 33.87 -1.34 -8.61
C GLN A 529 34.68 -2.45 -7.92
N VAL A 530 35.60 -2.05 -7.03
CA VAL A 530 36.52 -2.97 -6.36
C VAL A 530 36.10 -3.15 -4.90
N LEU A 531 35.90 -4.40 -4.51
CA LEU A 531 35.85 -4.82 -3.12
C LEU A 531 37.26 -5.11 -2.64
N MET A 532 37.67 -4.49 -1.53
CA MET A 532 38.88 -4.83 -0.80
C MET A 532 38.52 -5.66 0.43
N VAL A 533 39.19 -6.79 0.59
CA VAL A 533 39.06 -7.68 1.75
C VAL A 533 40.37 -7.63 2.52
N THR A 534 40.29 -7.28 3.80
CA THR A 534 41.45 -7.22 4.70
C THR A 534 41.27 -8.26 5.79
N MET A 535 42.28 -9.08 6.00
CA MET A 535 42.30 -10.07 7.07
C MET A 535 43.51 -9.83 7.97
N ALA A 536 43.32 -9.98 9.28
CA ALA A 536 44.41 -10.04 10.25
C ALA A 536 44.46 -11.44 10.85
N GLY A 537 45.63 -12.06 10.87
CA GLY A 537 45.84 -13.46 11.26
C GLY A 537 47.31 -13.74 11.62
N GLU A 538 47.66 -15.01 11.70
CA GLU A 538 49.03 -15.49 11.90
C GLU A 538 49.89 -15.22 10.65
N PRO A 539 51.11 -14.68 10.80
CA PRO A 539 52.00 -14.37 9.68
C PRO A 539 52.55 -15.61 8.97
N GLY A 540 52.84 -15.49 7.68
CA GLY A 540 53.47 -16.52 6.85
C GLY A 540 52.55 -17.67 6.40
N GLY A 541 51.22 -17.52 6.48
CA GLY A 541 50.26 -18.48 5.95
C GLY A 541 49.78 -18.17 4.51
N GLN A 542 49.12 -19.13 3.88
CA GLN A 542 48.43 -18.98 2.59
C GLN A 542 46.98 -18.56 2.83
N ALA A 543 46.59 -17.39 2.32
CA ALA A 543 45.27 -16.82 2.52
C ALA A 543 44.47 -16.75 1.22
N SER A 544 43.15 -16.98 1.31
CA SER A 544 42.20 -16.77 0.21
C SER A 544 40.85 -16.28 0.73
N PHE A 545 40.04 -15.65 -0.12
CA PHE A 545 38.66 -15.33 0.21
C PHE A 545 37.68 -15.78 -0.89
N SER A 546 36.43 -15.98 -0.50
CA SER A 546 35.32 -16.34 -1.38
C SER A 546 34.11 -15.46 -1.10
N ILE A 547 33.39 -15.08 -2.15
CA ILE A 547 32.11 -14.38 -2.07
C ILE A 547 31.05 -15.39 -2.49
N GLU A 548 30.16 -15.77 -1.57
CA GLU A 548 29.15 -16.79 -1.81
C GLU A 548 28.26 -16.44 -3.00
N GLY A 549 28.19 -17.34 -3.99
CA GLY A 549 27.43 -17.15 -5.22
C GLY A 549 28.10 -16.26 -6.28
N VAL A 550 29.34 -15.79 -6.07
CA VAL A 550 30.05 -14.91 -7.02
C VAL A 550 31.41 -15.47 -7.42
N VAL A 551 32.28 -15.72 -6.44
CA VAL A 551 33.66 -16.16 -6.71
C VAL A 551 34.23 -16.97 -5.56
N GLU A 552 35.10 -17.92 -5.87
CA GLU A 552 35.73 -18.78 -4.87
C GLU A 552 37.25 -18.67 -4.91
N ASN A 553 37.86 -18.80 -3.73
CA ASN A 553 39.30 -18.97 -3.52
C ASN A 553 40.19 -17.90 -4.17
N ILE A 554 39.77 -16.63 -4.14
CA ILE A 554 40.62 -15.51 -4.57
C ILE A 554 41.82 -15.41 -3.63
N PRO A 555 43.06 -15.47 -4.13
CA PRO A 555 44.24 -15.40 -3.28
C PRO A 555 44.37 -14.03 -2.61
N MET A 556 44.86 -14.03 -1.38
CA MET A 556 45.22 -12.82 -0.63
C MET A 556 46.73 -12.76 -0.41
N VAL A 557 47.27 -11.55 -0.34
CA VAL A 557 48.71 -11.28 -0.20
C VAL A 557 49.01 -10.71 1.18
N GLU A 558 50.01 -11.27 1.85
CA GLU A 558 50.50 -10.73 3.13
C GLU A 558 51.27 -9.42 2.91
N ALA A 559 50.98 -8.43 3.74
CA ALA A 559 51.64 -7.13 3.70
C ALA A 559 53.07 -7.25 4.21
N GLY A 560 54.06 -7.00 3.34
CA GLY A 560 55.48 -7.10 3.71
C GLY A 560 55.93 -6.14 4.83
N ASN A 561 55.19 -5.05 5.06
CA ASN A 561 55.43 -4.09 6.12
C ASN A 561 54.61 -4.34 7.40
N GLN A 562 53.68 -5.30 7.38
CA GLN A 562 52.81 -5.65 8.51
C GLN A 562 52.54 -7.17 8.52
N PRO A 563 53.46 -7.98 9.07
CA PRO A 563 53.27 -9.42 9.15
C PRO A 563 51.94 -9.80 9.81
N GLY A 564 51.24 -10.75 9.21
CA GLY A 564 49.93 -11.22 9.65
C GLY A 564 48.76 -10.37 9.16
N VAL A 565 48.98 -9.34 8.34
CA VAL A 565 47.91 -8.61 7.64
C VAL A 565 47.88 -9.04 6.18
N TYR A 566 46.72 -9.47 5.70
CA TYR A 566 46.51 -9.98 4.35
C TYR A 566 45.48 -9.15 3.61
N PHE A 567 45.73 -8.88 2.33
CA PHE A 567 44.84 -8.13 1.45
C PHE A 567 44.43 -8.96 0.25
N GLY A 568 43.14 -8.94 -0.06
CA GLY A 568 42.56 -9.44 -1.30
C GLY A 568 41.71 -8.37 -1.94
N SER A 569 41.57 -8.41 -3.26
CA SER A 569 40.63 -7.55 -3.96
C SER A 569 39.83 -8.33 -4.99
N TYR A 570 38.60 -7.86 -5.24
CA TYR A 570 37.74 -8.39 -6.28
C TYR A 570 37.10 -7.23 -7.04
N THR A 571 37.31 -7.20 -8.35
CA THR A 571 36.59 -6.28 -9.24
C THR A 571 35.28 -6.93 -9.66
N VAL A 572 34.17 -6.28 -9.33
CA VAL A 572 32.82 -6.75 -9.64
C VAL A 572 32.64 -6.87 -11.15
N ARG A 573 32.18 -8.04 -11.61
CA ARG A 573 31.92 -8.32 -13.03
C ARG A 573 30.49 -7.91 -13.39
N PRO A 574 30.20 -7.58 -14.67
CA PRO A 574 28.86 -7.18 -15.10
C PRO A 574 27.74 -8.16 -14.75
N GLN A 575 28.03 -9.46 -14.77
CA GLN A 575 27.09 -10.54 -14.46
C GLN A 575 26.91 -10.83 -12.96
N ASP A 576 27.73 -10.25 -12.09
CA ASP A 576 27.63 -10.51 -10.66
C ASP A 576 26.37 -9.84 -10.11
N ASN A 577 25.52 -10.60 -9.43
CA ASN A 577 24.31 -10.06 -8.82
C ASN A 577 23.95 -10.87 -7.58
N VAL A 578 24.22 -10.32 -6.40
CA VAL A 578 23.95 -10.97 -5.12
C VAL A 578 23.50 -9.94 -4.09
N GLN A 579 22.57 -10.33 -3.23
CA GLN A 579 22.11 -9.48 -2.13
C GLN A 579 22.46 -10.16 -0.80
N ASN A 580 23.02 -9.38 0.14
CA ASN A 580 23.36 -9.87 1.48
C ASN A 580 24.25 -11.15 1.47
N SER A 581 25.13 -11.27 0.47
CA SER A 581 26.02 -12.42 0.30
C SER A 581 27.08 -12.49 1.39
N ARG A 582 27.46 -13.71 1.75
CA ARG A 582 28.49 -14.00 2.75
C ARG A 582 29.87 -13.98 2.12
N ILE A 583 30.85 -13.50 2.89
CA ILE A 583 32.26 -13.56 2.49
C ILE A 583 32.99 -14.43 3.49
N PHE A 584 33.72 -15.43 2.99
CA PHE A 584 34.55 -16.32 3.79
C PHE A 584 36.02 -16.09 3.47
N VAL A 585 36.85 -15.98 4.49
CA VAL A 585 38.30 -15.96 4.37
C VAL A 585 38.87 -17.23 4.96
N THR A 586 39.82 -17.82 4.25
CA THR A 586 40.56 -19.02 4.66
C THR A 586 42.03 -18.68 4.80
N LEU A 587 42.67 -19.18 5.85
CA LEU A 587 44.12 -19.06 6.09
C LEU A 587 44.64 -20.45 6.45
N THR A 588 45.66 -20.90 5.73
CA THR A 588 46.35 -22.17 5.97
C THR A 588 47.81 -21.91 6.33
N ARG A 589 48.27 -22.45 7.46
CA ARG A 589 49.67 -22.34 7.91
C ARG A 589 50.10 -23.63 8.57
N ALA A 590 51.25 -24.17 8.17
CA ALA A 590 51.83 -25.40 8.72
C ALA A 590 50.82 -26.57 8.79
N GLY A 591 49.95 -26.72 7.78
CA GLY A 591 48.95 -27.79 7.70
C GLY A 591 47.66 -27.55 8.49
N VAL A 592 47.57 -26.47 9.28
CA VAL A 592 46.33 -26.05 9.95
C VAL A 592 45.59 -25.06 9.06
N THR A 593 44.27 -25.21 8.91
CA THR A 593 43.42 -24.29 8.14
C THR A 593 42.34 -23.69 9.03
N SER A 594 42.19 -22.37 9.01
CA SER A 594 41.07 -21.65 9.62
C SER A 594 40.23 -20.99 8.55
N ARG A 595 38.89 -21.04 8.69
CA ARG A 595 37.94 -20.35 7.82
C ARG A 595 37.01 -19.48 8.67
N VAL A 596 36.91 -18.21 8.36
CA VAL A 596 36.13 -17.21 9.11
C VAL A 596 35.25 -16.41 8.16
N GLU A 597 34.01 -16.17 8.57
CA GLU A 597 33.08 -15.30 7.86
C GLU A 597 33.35 -13.81 8.19
N ALA A 598 33.29 -12.94 7.20
CA ALA A 598 33.43 -11.49 7.40
C ALA A 598 32.25 -10.92 8.22
N SER A 599 32.52 -9.88 8.99
CA SER A 599 31.51 -9.25 9.86
C SER A 599 30.42 -8.47 9.10
N ALA A 600 30.71 -8.02 7.88
CA ALA A 600 29.76 -7.34 7.01
C ALA A 600 29.37 -8.22 5.82
N ARG A 601 28.11 -8.11 5.40
CA ARG A 601 27.55 -8.79 4.22
C ARG A 601 27.65 -7.90 2.99
N LEU A 602 27.73 -8.52 1.81
CA LEU A 602 27.94 -7.82 0.55
C LEU A 602 26.66 -7.79 -0.29
N THR A 603 26.35 -6.64 -0.88
CA THR A 603 25.37 -6.52 -1.95
C THR A 603 26.08 -6.07 -3.22
N ILE A 604 25.89 -6.80 -4.32
CA ILE A 604 26.34 -6.45 -5.66
C ILE A 604 25.10 -6.28 -6.53
N VAL A 605 25.00 -5.12 -7.18
CA VAL A 605 23.96 -4.79 -8.16
C VAL A 605 24.54 -5.01 -9.57
N GLY A 606 24.15 -6.12 -10.20
CA GLY A 606 24.55 -6.44 -11.57
C GLY A 606 23.91 -5.53 -12.61
N GLN A 607 24.53 -5.40 -13.78
CA GLN A 607 23.87 -4.79 -14.94
C GLN A 607 22.99 -5.86 -15.61
N ALA A 608 21.72 -5.52 -15.91
CA ALA A 608 20.89 -6.38 -16.74
C ALA A 608 21.58 -6.61 -18.10
N ALA A 609 21.79 -7.87 -18.48
CA ALA A 609 22.31 -8.19 -19.80
C ALA A 609 21.35 -7.63 -20.86
N LEU A 610 21.80 -6.66 -21.65
CA LEU A 610 21.13 -6.32 -22.89
C LEU A 610 21.34 -7.50 -23.84
N SER A 611 20.29 -8.28 -24.09
CA SER A 611 20.31 -9.31 -25.12
C SER A 611 20.71 -8.66 -26.45
N PRO A 612 21.79 -9.09 -27.13
CA PRO A 612 22.06 -8.65 -28.48
C PRO A 612 20.99 -9.23 -29.39
N THR A 613 20.08 -8.39 -29.89
CA THR A 613 19.22 -8.78 -31.01
C THR A 613 20.10 -8.83 -32.25
N ILE A 614 20.48 -10.05 -32.65
CA ILE A 614 21.04 -10.29 -33.98
C ILE A 614 19.89 -10.10 -34.97
N SER A 615 19.87 -8.98 -35.67
CA SER A 615 19.11 -8.85 -36.91
C SER A 615 19.87 -9.62 -38.00
N THR A 616 19.46 -10.87 -38.25
CA THR A 616 19.85 -11.62 -39.45
C THR A 616 19.52 -10.80 -40.70
N PRO A 617 20.45 -10.62 -41.65
CA PRO A 617 20.12 -10.03 -42.93
C PRO A 617 19.24 -10.99 -43.72
N ALA A 618 18.12 -10.50 -44.24
CA ALA A 618 17.25 -11.25 -45.14
C ALA A 618 18.01 -11.55 -46.45
N GLY A 619 18.43 -12.80 -46.61
CA GLY A 619 18.91 -13.38 -47.88
C GLY A 619 17.75 -13.72 -48.83
N PRO A 620 18.06 -13.99 -50.11
CA PRO A 620 17.22 -13.64 -51.25
C PRO A 620 16.06 -14.60 -51.48
N GLY A 621 14.84 -14.04 -51.53
CA GLY A 621 13.64 -14.75 -51.96
C GLY A 621 13.55 -14.77 -53.49
N THR A 622 13.99 -15.88 -54.07
CA THR A 622 13.82 -16.27 -55.47
C THR A 622 12.35 -16.26 -55.91
N THR A 623 12.01 -15.43 -56.89
CA THR A 623 10.82 -15.57 -57.73
C THR A 623 11.26 -15.97 -59.15
N ARG A 624 11.04 -17.25 -59.52
CA ARG A 624 10.96 -17.70 -60.92
C ARG A 624 9.47 -17.68 -61.29
N GLY A 625 9.02 -16.85 -62.23
CA GLY A 625 8.98 -17.07 -63.70
C GLY A 625 7.50 -17.09 -64.11
N ARG A 626 6.97 -16.61 -65.24
CA ARG A 626 7.38 -16.13 -66.58
C ARG A 626 6.27 -15.14 -67.03
N CYS A 627 6.49 -14.12 -67.86
CA CYS A 627 6.50 -14.21 -69.33
C CYS A 627 7.01 -12.91 -69.99
N LEU A 628 7.65 -13.13 -71.15
CA LEU A 628 8.20 -12.28 -72.22
C LEU A 628 7.17 -11.28 -72.84
N PRO A 629 7.57 -10.22 -73.60
CA PRO A 629 8.39 -10.38 -74.81
C PRO A 629 9.35 -9.26 -75.28
N SER A 630 10.34 -9.72 -76.07
CA SER A 630 11.04 -9.16 -77.25
C SER A 630 11.20 -7.64 -77.44
N SER A 631 12.44 -7.20 -77.59
CA SER A 631 13.04 -6.62 -78.81
C SER A 631 14.55 -6.55 -78.66
#